data_AF-A0A8K0U4Z8-F1
#
_entry.id   AF-A0A8K0U4Z8-F1
#
_cell.length_a   1.000
_cell.length_b   1.000
_cell.length_c   1.000
_cell.angle_alpha   90.00
_cell.angle_beta   90.00
_cell.angle_gamma   90.00
#
_symmetry.space_group_name_H-M   'P 1'
#
loop_
_entity.id
_entity.type
_entity.pdbx_description
1 polymer ?
#
loop_
_entity_poly.entity_id
_entity_poly.type
_entity_poly.pdbx_seq_one_letter_code
_entity_poly.pdbx_strand_id
1 'polypeptide(L)'
;MSGGGSRAPWEGSGATSRRLVVSVDIGTTFTAASFCILQKGKLPKFEEILRWPKQSRLRATPEMIWITPYPGLFVILTTPTSWGSRQQNRMRQAAIQAGLVTADCGRRVKFVTDAEVAVLYAIDTGSVGDWVVLREFPIEHLGLIITSSQQDVHLVLCDCGGVIKSRTFCDKLDCQRLQYGVDTLYHCSIISIAQEAQRNRVFMAPTLNTLYSSAGCEESSKPAAPKYQQELDIYVVTLKILPGEDYGKDFLQIAVKIPQIPSLQSFIPAASPERFELTSATQILVDARYASSRSSQPSGLTLLDFARTFHKDLEELTLFPLPPVRAVPLNTSDQHNHPTIVLTLDQTNKHTLYSGAITDEGYDLTISNSSFVVSGSGSIGVWWGTRTLLQQLVLSGKTPDGTYKFPVGSGRDSPGWEVRGFMLDAGRHWYEADFLGEYSAANINEFHIHASDNLWIPEILYGPEWRTLYSSFRFQPPPDSSIYGLVPYRNESWPFADFSRLQSRCAQRGVTVIPEIDTPAHSLVISQWKPQLMINGTPDVLNLTYPPTIPTIQSIWAEFLPWFTSSEVHIGADEYAASLADPYIAFVNEMSSYIEKESGKGIRVWGTYEPSSTSAISTNVTIQHWDFPDASIPVLLLEDGYRVINSEQAFLYLEGKIPGESGLPQTLNITLLFSGADAEGGGWAPNIFSASDGGNNTEFNDPGVRGAIFALWNDWGPNSTTPLETYYQLSQSLAVFAEKTWAGSGVRVSELTVEQFEAAYPTLNAWAPGQNLNRVVKGKNKAGDIVFAFGRLPHFPFDTGVDSVGPPYSLSFSVRPTEADVQTTGNTSAARLFWGKDSELLASLLTFSCNGEYYPLSGKAALEGGKWTDVVVRATKEYTSATMSREGHRGPETYLYQTSVNIWGDYLTEVNMSFAAPSRIIGSVGFGGDIANVVLRIG
;
A
#
# COMPACT_ATOMS: atom_id res chain seq x y z
N MET A 1 -39.98 -34.62 7.99
CA MET A 1 -40.45 -35.88 8.64
C MET A 1 -41.66 -36.36 7.83
N SER A 2 -41.93 -37.64 7.60
CA SER A 2 -41.23 -38.90 7.98
C SER A 2 -41.69 -40.03 7.05
N GLY A 3 -40.80 -40.88 6.52
CA GLY A 3 -41.16 -41.80 5.43
C GLY A 3 -40.32 -43.08 5.29
N GLY A 4 -40.42 -43.99 6.28
CA GLY A 4 -40.49 -45.45 6.09
C GLY A 4 -39.36 -46.28 5.43
N GLY A 5 -38.47 -45.73 4.62
CA GLY A 5 -37.49 -46.52 3.85
C GLY A 5 -36.32 -47.05 4.67
N SER A 6 -36.42 -48.28 5.20
CA SER A 6 -35.32 -48.94 5.90
C SER A 6 -34.26 -49.45 4.91
N ARG A 7 -33.18 -48.67 4.74
CA ARG A 7 -31.98 -49.05 3.96
C ARG A 7 -31.37 -50.36 4.47
N ALA A 8 -30.64 -51.07 3.62
CA ALA A 8 -29.91 -52.28 4.01
C ALA A 8 -28.57 -51.97 4.70
N PRO A 9 -28.04 -52.84 5.58
CA PRO A 9 -26.68 -52.74 6.07
C PRO A 9 -25.65 -52.88 4.93
N TRP A 10 -24.54 -52.15 5.01
CA TRP A 10 -23.47 -52.27 4.02
C TRP A 10 -22.60 -53.51 4.32
N GLU A 11 -22.51 -54.44 3.37
CA GLU A 11 -21.86 -55.75 3.57
C GLU A 11 -20.43 -55.84 2.98
N GLY A 12 -19.73 -54.72 2.85
CA GLY A 12 -18.43 -54.53 2.17
C GLY A 12 -17.41 -55.69 2.15
N SER A 13 -16.67 -55.78 1.04
CA SER A 13 -15.55 -56.71 0.88
C SER A 13 -14.35 -56.33 1.77
N GLY A 14 -13.87 -57.31 2.54
CA GLY A 14 -12.89 -57.13 3.62
C GLY A 14 -13.50 -57.34 5.01
N ALA A 15 -12.67 -57.69 6.00
CA ALA A 15 -13.11 -57.96 7.38
C ALA A 15 -13.13 -56.71 8.27
N THR A 16 -12.37 -55.67 7.92
CA THR A 16 -12.10 -54.49 8.76
C THR A 16 -12.38 -53.15 8.08
N SER A 17 -12.70 -53.13 6.79
CA SER A 17 -12.78 -51.88 6.02
C SER A 17 -13.90 -50.97 6.50
N ARG A 18 -13.56 -49.73 6.83
CA ARG A 18 -14.50 -48.60 6.80
C ARG A 18 -14.31 -47.87 5.47
N ARG A 19 -15.28 -47.09 5.03
CA ARG A 19 -15.13 -46.20 3.86
C ARG A 19 -15.87 -44.90 4.09
N LEU A 20 -15.16 -43.79 3.93
CA LEU A 20 -15.79 -42.48 3.80
C LEU A 20 -16.19 -42.29 2.33
N VAL A 21 -17.50 -42.18 2.10
CA VAL A 21 -18.07 -41.72 0.84
C VAL A 21 -18.42 -40.24 1.01
N VAL A 22 -18.01 -39.40 0.06
CA VAL A 22 -18.41 -37.99 -0.01
C VAL A 22 -19.14 -37.75 -1.32
N SER A 23 -20.29 -37.10 -1.26
CA SER A 23 -21.08 -36.69 -2.44
C SER A 23 -21.16 -35.17 -2.46
N VAL A 24 -20.81 -34.57 -3.59
CA VAL A 24 -20.87 -33.11 -3.80
C VAL A 24 -21.74 -32.81 -5.02
N ASP A 25 -22.75 -31.97 -4.82
CA ASP A 25 -23.59 -31.38 -5.86
C ASP A 25 -23.10 -29.95 -6.10
N ILE A 26 -22.64 -29.67 -7.33
CA ILE A 26 -22.07 -28.38 -7.74
C ILE A 26 -23.10 -27.58 -8.56
N GLY A 27 -24.22 -27.25 -7.92
CA GLY A 27 -25.24 -26.36 -8.46
C GLY A 27 -24.74 -24.91 -8.61
N THR A 28 -25.12 -24.24 -9.69
CA THR A 28 -24.70 -22.86 -10.02
C THR A 28 -25.23 -21.77 -9.06
N THR A 29 -26.11 -22.12 -8.13
CA THR A 29 -26.69 -21.20 -7.13
C THR A 29 -26.33 -21.60 -5.69
N PHE A 30 -26.15 -22.90 -5.44
CA PHE A 30 -25.73 -23.47 -4.16
C PHE A 30 -24.96 -24.76 -4.41
N THR A 31 -23.81 -24.91 -3.77
CA THR A 31 -23.07 -26.18 -3.68
C THR A 31 -23.51 -26.90 -2.40
N ALA A 32 -23.90 -28.16 -2.51
CA ALA A 32 -24.27 -29.00 -1.36
C ALA A 32 -23.29 -30.17 -1.23
N ALA A 33 -22.95 -30.53 0.00
CA ALA A 33 -22.06 -31.66 0.28
C ALA A 33 -22.64 -32.52 1.40
N SER A 34 -22.57 -33.84 1.23
CA SER A 34 -22.95 -34.83 2.24
C SER A 34 -21.92 -35.95 2.28
N PHE A 35 -21.83 -36.65 3.41
CA PHE A 35 -20.93 -37.78 3.57
C PHE A 35 -21.60 -38.94 4.31
N CYS A 36 -21.07 -40.13 4.08
CA CYS A 36 -21.50 -41.36 4.75
C CYS A 36 -20.27 -42.19 5.11
N ILE A 37 -20.18 -42.62 6.37
CA ILE A 37 -19.16 -43.58 6.80
C ILE A 37 -19.78 -44.98 6.74
N LEU A 38 -19.41 -45.72 5.70
CA LEU A 38 -19.80 -47.11 5.53
C LEU A 38 -18.96 -47.99 6.46
N GLN A 39 -19.62 -48.81 7.27
CA GLN A 39 -19.00 -49.83 8.13
C GLN A 39 -19.75 -51.15 7.95
N LYS A 40 -19.00 -52.26 7.87
CA LYS A 40 -19.58 -53.58 7.58
C LYS A 40 -20.65 -53.98 8.61
N GLY A 41 -21.80 -54.47 8.15
CA GLY A 41 -22.93 -54.87 8.99
C GLY A 41 -23.63 -53.70 9.70
N LYS A 42 -23.45 -52.46 9.22
CA LYS A 42 -24.14 -51.26 9.73
C LYS A 42 -24.93 -50.56 8.64
N LEU A 43 -26.04 -49.95 9.04
CA LEU A 43 -26.90 -49.12 8.18
C LEU A 43 -26.13 -47.86 7.76
N PRO A 44 -26.04 -47.55 6.46
CA PRO A 44 -25.46 -46.29 5.97
C PRO A 44 -26.20 -45.05 6.48
N LYS A 45 -25.61 -44.34 7.44
CA LYS A 45 -26.07 -43.03 7.92
C LYS A 45 -25.34 -41.93 7.15
N PHE A 46 -26.11 -41.06 6.52
CA PHE A 46 -25.63 -39.93 5.74
C PHE A 46 -25.80 -38.67 6.59
N GLU A 47 -24.76 -37.85 6.64
CA GLU A 47 -24.74 -36.55 7.31
C GLU A 47 -24.55 -35.44 6.27
N GLU A 48 -25.29 -34.34 6.40
CA GLU A 48 -25.16 -33.16 5.55
C GLU A 48 -24.10 -32.20 6.12
N ILE A 49 -23.26 -31.60 5.28
CA ILE A 49 -22.20 -30.69 5.74
C ILE A 49 -22.76 -29.27 5.90
N LEU A 50 -23.49 -29.07 7.00
CA LEU A 50 -24.31 -27.88 7.27
C LEU A 50 -23.53 -26.59 7.61
N ARG A 51 -22.21 -26.66 7.86
CA ARG A 51 -21.36 -25.50 8.20
C ARG A 51 -19.88 -25.79 7.99
N TRP A 52 -19.12 -24.83 7.46
CA TRP A 52 -17.67 -24.93 7.27
C TRP A 52 -16.85 -24.35 8.46
N PRO A 53 -15.62 -24.83 8.74
CA PRO A 53 -14.79 -24.45 9.91
C PRO A 53 -14.26 -23.00 9.99
N LYS A 54 -14.97 -22.00 9.45
CA LYS A 54 -14.75 -20.56 9.70
C LYS A 54 -16.02 -19.69 9.52
N GLN A 55 -17.19 -20.30 9.28
CA GLN A 55 -18.35 -19.60 8.72
C GLN A 55 -19.18 -18.82 9.77
N SER A 56 -19.32 -17.50 9.58
CA SER A 56 -20.03 -16.56 10.46
C SER A 56 -21.45 -16.14 10.00
N ARG A 57 -21.89 -16.55 8.80
CA ARG A 57 -23.12 -16.15 8.04
C ARG A 57 -22.97 -14.82 7.26
N LEU A 58 -23.56 -14.63 6.06
CA LEU A 58 -24.32 -15.54 5.17
C LEU A 58 -24.31 -15.00 3.71
N ARG A 59 -24.02 -15.87 2.71
CA ARG A 59 -23.98 -15.62 1.24
C ARG A 59 -22.92 -14.58 0.79
N ALA A 60 -22.04 -14.80 -0.17
CA ALA A 60 -21.46 -15.98 -0.87
C ALA A 60 -20.09 -15.49 -1.43
N THR A 61 -19.07 -16.27 -1.79
CA THR A 61 -18.91 -17.68 -2.22
C THR A 61 -17.84 -18.44 -1.41
N PRO A 62 -17.63 -19.77 -1.60
CA PRO A 62 -16.74 -20.58 -0.75
C PRO A 62 -15.46 -21.12 -1.44
N GLU A 63 -14.38 -21.28 -0.67
CA GLU A 63 -13.15 -22.00 -1.06
C GLU A 63 -13.04 -23.40 -0.41
N MET A 64 -12.05 -24.19 -0.85
CA MET A 64 -12.16 -25.65 -0.96
C MET A 64 -11.82 -26.52 0.27
N ILE A 65 -12.38 -27.73 0.25
CA ILE A 65 -11.90 -28.91 1.00
C ILE A 65 -10.75 -29.55 0.21
N TRP A 66 -9.65 -29.89 0.87
CA TRP A 66 -8.57 -30.67 0.26
C TRP A 66 -8.84 -32.18 0.37
N ILE A 67 -8.75 -32.91 -0.75
CA ILE A 67 -8.68 -34.37 -0.79
C ILE A 67 -7.32 -34.75 -1.38
N THR A 68 -6.40 -35.24 -0.54
CA THR A 68 -5.09 -35.72 -0.99
C THR A 68 -5.26 -36.96 -1.89
N PRO A 69 -4.61 -37.04 -3.06
CA PRO A 69 -4.74 -38.20 -3.95
C PRO A 69 -4.15 -39.46 -3.29
N TYR A 70 -5.03 -40.35 -2.84
CA TYR A 70 -4.66 -41.61 -2.18
C TYR A 70 -4.64 -42.78 -3.18
N PRO A 71 -3.65 -43.71 -3.15
CA PRO A 71 -3.57 -44.84 -4.09
C PRO A 71 -4.75 -45.83 -4.08
N GLY A 72 -5.70 -45.69 -3.14
CA GLY A 72 -6.97 -46.41 -3.10
C GLY A 72 -8.16 -45.70 -3.75
N LEU A 73 -8.08 -44.39 -4.02
CA LEU A 73 -9.22 -43.53 -4.39
C LEU A 73 -9.95 -43.98 -5.67
N PHE A 74 -11.27 -43.84 -5.66
CA PHE A 74 -12.13 -43.91 -6.84
C PHE A 74 -12.95 -42.62 -6.98
N VAL A 75 -13.05 -42.13 -8.22
CA VAL A 75 -13.79 -40.93 -8.59
C VAL A 75 -14.89 -41.33 -9.57
N ILE A 76 -16.14 -40.99 -9.26
CA ILE A 76 -17.30 -41.22 -10.11
C ILE A 76 -17.92 -39.87 -10.45
N LEU A 77 -18.04 -39.58 -11.74
CA LEU A 77 -18.62 -38.35 -12.27
C LEU A 77 -19.96 -38.67 -12.95
N THR A 78 -20.99 -37.88 -12.73
CA THR A 78 -22.23 -37.96 -13.52
C THR A 78 -22.03 -37.36 -14.91
N THR A 79 -22.88 -37.72 -15.87
CA THR A 79 -22.87 -37.19 -17.23
C THR A 79 -24.26 -37.25 -17.87
N PRO A 80 -24.68 -36.26 -18.67
CA PRO A 80 -25.92 -36.33 -19.44
C PRO A 80 -25.99 -37.62 -20.27
N THR A 81 -27.18 -38.22 -20.38
CA THR A 81 -27.38 -39.56 -20.97
C THR A 81 -26.94 -39.69 -22.44
N SER A 82 -26.69 -38.59 -23.13
CA SER A 82 -26.14 -38.53 -24.49
C SER A 82 -24.60 -38.50 -24.57
N TRP A 83 -23.89 -38.42 -23.44
CA TRP A 83 -22.43 -38.21 -23.39
C TRP A 83 -21.66 -39.52 -23.45
N GLY A 84 -21.29 -39.91 -24.67
CA GLY A 84 -20.54 -41.13 -24.96
C GLY A 84 -19.03 -41.02 -24.71
N SER A 85 -18.31 -42.06 -25.18
CA SER A 85 -16.89 -42.30 -24.90
C SER A 85 -15.95 -41.14 -25.20
N ARG A 86 -16.28 -40.25 -26.14
CA ARG A 86 -15.40 -39.13 -26.53
C ARG A 86 -15.41 -38.01 -25.49
N GLN A 87 -16.59 -37.65 -24.98
CA GLN A 87 -16.79 -36.67 -23.91
C GLN A 87 -16.27 -37.22 -22.58
N GLN A 88 -16.65 -38.46 -22.24
CA GLN A 88 -16.17 -39.15 -21.04
C GLN A 88 -14.64 -39.28 -21.01
N ASN A 89 -13.99 -39.63 -22.13
CA ASN A 89 -12.52 -39.75 -22.11
C ASN A 89 -11.83 -38.38 -22.02
N ARG A 90 -12.43 -37.30 -22.52
CA ARG A 90 -11.98 -35.93 -22.27
C ARG A 90 -12.09 -35.55 -20.79
N MET A 91 -13.24 -35.74 -20.16
CA MET A 91 -13.43 -35.51 -18.71
C MET A 91 -12.44 -36.33 -17.86
N ARG A 92 -12.13 -37.57 -18.27
CA ARG A 92 -11.10 -38.41 -17.63
C ARG A 92 -9.70 -37.83 -17.76
N GLN A 93 -9.32 -37.32 -18.94
CA GLN A 93 -8.02 -36.65 -19.12
C GLN A 93 -7.95 -35.36 -18.31
N ALA A 94 -9.01 -34.57 -18.26
CA ALA A 94 -9.09 -33.38 -17.41
C ALA A 94 -8.94 -33.74 -15.91
N ALA A 95 -9.59 -34.81 -15.42
CA ALA A 95 -9.44 -35.28 -14.04
C ALA A 95 -8.03 -35.82 -13.71
N ILE A 96 -7.30 -36.35 -14.69
CA ILE A 96 -5.88 -36.74 -14.55
C ILE A 96 -5.00 -35.49 -14.51
N GLN A 97 -5.22 -34.53 -15.42
CA GLN A 97 -4.49 -33.26 -15.47
C GLN A 97 -4.73 -32.38 -14.23
N ALA A 98 -5.90 -32.53 -13.59
CA ALA A 98 -6.25 -31.92 -12.32
C ALA A 98 -5.60 -32.58 -11.09
N GLY A 99 -4.92 -33.72 -11.24
CA GLY A 99 -4.34 -34.47 -10.11
C GLY A 99 -5.35 -35.21 -9.23
N LEU A 100 -6.65 -35.23 -9.58
CA LEU A 100 -7.69 -35.96 -8.83
C LEU A 100 -7.44 -37.48 -8.84
N VAL A 101 -6.78 -37.99 -9.87
CA VAL A 101 -6.11 -39.29 -9.90
C VAL A 101 -4.81 -39.19 -10.69
N THR A 102 -3.82 -40.04 -10.38
CA THR A 102 -2.59 -40.15 -11.17
C THR A 102 -2.86 -40.77 -12.55
N ALA A 103 -1.97 -40.52 -13.52
CA ALA A 103 -2.18 -40.90 -14.92
C ALA A 103 -2.33 -42.43 -15.14
N ASP A 104 -1.57 -43.24 -14.40
CA ASP A 104 -1.70 -44.70 -14.36
C ASP A 104 -3.06 -45.14 -13.78
N CYS A 105 -3.56 -44.41 -12.78
CA CYS A 105 -4.83 -44.67 -12.12
C CYS A 105 -6.05 -44.06 -12.83
N GLY A 106 -5.89 -43.39 -13.97
CA GLY A 106 -6.97 -42.79 -14.77
C GLY A 106 -8.13 -43.75 -15.11
N ARG A 107 -7.88 -45.07 -15.14
CA ARG A 107 -8.90 -46.12 -15.31
C ARG A 107 -9.91 -46.21 -14.16
N ARG A 108 -9.63 -45.56 -13.01
CA ARG A 108 -10.49 -45.47 -11.84
C ARG A 108 -11.52 -44.33 -11.91
N VAL A 109 -11.36 -43.37 -12.83
CA VAL A 109 -12.42 -42.40 -13.15
C VAL A 109 -13.53 -43.15 -13.88
N LYS A 110 -14.67 -43.31 -13.22
CA LYS A 110 -15.89 -43.90 -13.79
C LYS A 110 -16.91 -42.82 -14.12
N PHE A 111 -17.79 -43.16 -15.04
CA PHE A 111 -18.95 -42.34 -15.42
C PHE A 111 -20.21 -43.18 -15.23
N VAL A 112 -21.28 -42.52 -14.81
CA VAL A 112 -22.63 -43.06 -14.73
C VAL A 112 -23.55 -41.97 -15.28
N THR A 113 -24.50 -42.30 -16.15
CA THR A 113 -25.35 -41.26 -16.73
C THR A 113 -26.38 -40.75 -15.72
N ASP A 114 -26.80 -39.49 -15.86
CA ASP A 114 -27.79 -38.87 -14.96
C ASP A 114 -29.10 -39.68 -14.93
N ALA A 115 -29.48 -40.28 -16.06
CA ALA A 115 -30.62 -41.19 -16.14
C ALA A 115 -30.35 -42.56 -15.48
N GLU A 116 -29.13 -43.12 -15.55
CA GLU A 116 -28.79 -44.32 -14.78
C GLU A 116 -28.80 -44.03 -13.27
N VAL A 117 -28.28 -42.88 -12.82
CA VAL A 117 -28.34 -42.46 -11.41
C VAL A 117 -29.80 -42.28 -10.97
N ALA A 118 -30.62 -41.59 -11.76
CA ALA A 118 -32.04 -41.39 -11.45
C ALA A 118 -32.84 -42.71 -11.44
N VAL A 119 -32.58 -43.63 -12.37
CA VAL A 119 -33.23 -44.95 -12.42
C VAL A 119 -32.77 -45.84 -11.27
N LEU A 120 -31.47 -45.89 -10.97
CA LEU A 120 -30.95 -46.62 -9.81
C LEU A 120 -31.50 -46.05 -8.49
N TYR A 121 -31.59 -44.73 -8.36
CA TYR A 121 -32.19 -44.08 -7.19
C TYR A 121 -33.70 -44.36 -7.07
N ALA A 122 -34.45 -44.31 -8.17
CA ALA A 122 -35.88 -44.65 -8.17
C ALA A 122 -36.14 -46.13 -7.83
N ILE A 123 -35.24 -47.03 -8.25
CA ILE A 123 -35.27 -48.46 -7.89
C ILE A 123 -34.90 -48.68 -6.41
N ASP A 124 -33.95 -47.92 -5.86
CA ASP A 124 -33.50 -48.03 -4.46
C ASP A 124 -34.46 -47.36 -3.45
N THR A 125 -35.16 -46.28 -3.83
CA THR A 125 -36.07 -45.53 -2.94
C THR A 125 -37.56 -45.76 -3.18
N GLY A 126 -37.96 -46.34 -4.33
CA GLY A 126 -39.31 -46.84 -4.60
C GLY A 126 -40.46 -45.81 -4.57
N SER A 127 -40.17 -44.51 -4.50
CA SER A 127 -41.13 -43.47 -4.13
C SER A 127 -41.26 -42.38 -5.20
N VAL A 128 -42.31 -42.48 -6.03
CA VAL A 128 -42.59 -41.57 -7.16
C VAL A 128 -43.76 -40.60 -6.86
N GLY A 129 -44.16 -40.48 -5.59
CA GLY A 129 -45.37 -39.78 -5.15
C GLY A 129 -45.24 -38.27 -4.95
N ASP A 130 -44.70 -37.86 -3.79
CA ASP A 130 -45.08 -36.59 -3.15
C ASP A 130 -43.90 -35.66 -2.84
N TRP A 131 -43.94 -34.41 -3.30
CA TRP A 131 -42.90 -33.39 -3.06
C TRP A 131 -43.52 -32.01 -2.69
N VAL A 132 -42.75 -31.21 -1.92
CA VAL A 132 -42.93 -29.78 -1.53
C VAL A 132 -43.82 -29.44 -0.30
N VAL A 133 -43.18 -28.89 0.75
CA VAL A 133 -43.52 -27.64 1.54
C VAL A 133 -42.45 -27.44 2.68
N LEU A 134 -42.36 -26.25 3.28
CA LEU A 134 -41.17 -25.69 4.01
C LEU A 134 -41.34 -25.43 5.53
N ARG A 135 -40.23 -25.06 6.21
CA ARG A 135 -40.02 -24.43 7.56
C ARG A 135 -39.88 -25.39 8.79
N GLU A 136 -39.19 -25.07 9.91
CA GLU A 136 -38.11 -24.10 10.28
C GLU A 136 -37.33 -24.59 11.57
N PHE A 137 -36.29 -23.87 12.01
CA PHE A 137 -35.26 -24.15 13.08
C PHE A 137 -35.80 -24.19 14.56
N PRO A 138 -35.10 -24.74 15.63
CA PRO A 138 -33.71 -24.40 16.06
C PRO A 138 -32.79 -25.40 16.88
N ILE A 139 -31.47 -25.13 16.81
CA ILE A 139 -30.34 -25.15 17.80
C ILE A 139 -30.26 -26.20 18.95
N GLU A 140 -29.14 -26.96 19.05
CA GLU A 140 -28.15 -26.91 20.18
C GLU A 140 -26.86 -27.75 19.91
N HIS A 141 -25.89 -27.76 20.86
CA HIS A 141 -24.46 -28.04 20.62
C HIS A 141 -23.96 -29.48 20.91
N LEU A 142 -23.04 -29.97 20.07
CA LEU A 142 -21.79 -30.61 20.54
C LEU A 142 -20.70 -30.52 19.45
N GLY A 143 -19.42 -30.41 19.83
CA GLY A 143 -18.29 -30.45 18.89
C GLY A 143 -17.53 -31.77 18.97
N LEU A 144 -17.23 -32.39 17.82
CA LEU A 144 -16.45 -33.63 17.74
C LEU A 144 -15.28 -33.45 16.77
N ILE A 145 -14.06 -33.72 17.24
CA ILE A 145 -12.85 -33.75 16.39
C ILE A 145 -12.65 -35.20 15.93
N ILE A 146 -12.42 -35.40 14.63
CA ILE A 146 -12.04 -36.70 14.07
C ILE A 146 -10.74 -36.53 13.28
N THR A 147 -9.67 -37.15 13.77
CA THR A 147 -8.46 -37.43 13.00
C THR A 147 -8.41 -38.93 12.71
N SER A 148 -8.11 -39.32 11.46
CA SER A 148 -7.88 -40.72 11.08
C SER A 148 -6.40 -40.96 10.79
N SER A 149 -5.89 -42.14 11.15
CA SER A 149 -4.47 -42.50 11.07
C SER A 149 -4.21 -43.87 10.42
N GLN A 150 -5.19 -44.45 9.73
CA GLN A 150 -5.07 -45.76 9.09
C GLN A 150 -5.70 -45.82 7.68
N GLN A 151 -5.32 -46.87 6.94
CA GLN A 151 -5.57 -47.04 5.50
C GLN A 151 -7.01 -47.48 5.19
N ASP A 152 -7.88 -46.55 4.80
CA ASP A 152 -9.22 -46.84 4.26
C ASP A 152 -9.37 -46.38 2.80
N VAL A 153 -10.37 -46.92 2.09
CA VAL A 153 -10.64 -46.60 0.67
C VAL A 153 -11.77 -45.59 0.55
N HIS A 154 -11.43 -44.41 0.04
CA HIS A 154 -12.34 -43.30 -0.19
C HIS A 154 -13.05 -43.40 -1.55
N LEU A 155 -14.29 -42.91 -1.62
CA LEU A 155 -15.09 -42.80 -2.83
C LEU A 155 -15.70 -41.40 -2.92
N VAL A 156 -15.52 -40.74 -4.07
CA VAL A 156 -16.12 -39.42 -4.34
C VAL A 156 -17.11 -39.54 -5.49
N LEU A 157 -18.31 -39.01 -5.26
CA LEU A 157 -19.37 -38.81 -6.26
C LEU A 157 -19.55 -37.30 -6.48
N CYS A 158 -19.51 -36.87 -7.73
CA CYS A 158 -19.69 -35.47 -8.11
C CYS A 158 -20.80 -35.34 -9.16
N ASP A 159 -21.79 -34.49 -8.89
CA ASP A 159 -22.84 -34.15 -9.85
C ASP A 159 -22.51 -32.86 -10.62
N CYS A 160 -22.92 -32.81 -11.89
CA CYS A 160 -22.61 -31.75 -12.87
C CYS A 160 -23.87 -31.12 -13.51
N GLY A 161 -25.08 -31.49 -13.07
CA GLY A 161 -26.35 -31.17 -13.75
C GLY A 161 -26.84 -29.72 -13.65
N GLY A 162 -26.20 -28.76 -14.33
CA GLY A 162 -26.59 -27.34 -14.33
C GLY A 162 -26.66 -26.66 -15.71
N VAL A 163 -27.86 -26.26 -16.17
CA VAL A 163 -28.03 -25.56 -17.46
C VAL A 163 -27.86 -24.04 -17.29
N ILE A 164 -26.78 -23.49 -17.84
CA ILE A 164 -26.56 -22.03 -17.95
C ILE A 164 -27.52 -21.45 -19.00
N LYS A 165 -28.38 -20.50 -18.60
CA LYS A 165 -29.07 -19.62 -19.56
C LYS A 165 -28.11 -18.55 -20.07
N SER A 166 -27.88 -18.53 -21.37
CA SER A 166 -26.91 -17.66 -22.04
C SER A 166 -27.34 -16.19 -22.08
N ARG A 167 -26.86 -15.37 -21.12
CA ARG A 167 -26.65 -13.93 -21.36
C ARG A 167 -25.73 -13.15 -20.40
N THR A 168 -25.25 -13.74 -19.29
CA THR A 168 -24.58 -12.97 -18.21
C THR A 168 -23.14 -13.42 -17.92
N PHE A 169 -22.47 -14.05 -18.88
CA PHE A 169 -21.10 -14.59 -18.68
C PHE A 169 -20.18 -14.48 -19.91
N CYS A 170 -20.57 -13.73 -20.95
CA CYS A 170 -19.72 -13.50 -22.13
C CYS A 170 -18.85 -12.24 -22.01
N ASP A 171 -19.16 -11.34 -21.07
CA ASP A 171 -18.63 -9.97 -21.06
C ASP A 171 -17.36 -9.80 -20.21
N LYS A 172 -16.65 -10.91 -19.90
CA LYS A 172 -15.41 -10.93 -19.09
C LYS A 172 -14.27 -11.80 -19.64
N LEU A 173 -14.40 -12.32 -20.86
CA LEU A 173 -13.33 -12.94 -21.63
C LEU A 173 -13.50 -12.55 -23.09
N ASP A 174 -12.48 -11.96 -23.72
CA ASP A 174 -12.55 -11.52 -25.12
C ASP A 174 -12.43 -12.70 -26.10
N CYS A 175 -13.44 -13.55 -26.08
CA CYS A 175 -13.56 -14.74 -26.91
C CYS A 175 -14.13 -14.40 -28.30
N GLN A 176 -13.41 -13.60 -29.09
CA GLN A 176 -13.79 -13.38 -30.48
C GLN A 176 -13.74 -14.69 -31.29
N ARG A 177 -14.94 -15.26 -31.54
CA ARG A 177 -15.25 -16.31 -32.52
C ARG A 177 -14.56 -17.68 -32.32
N LEU A 178 -15.02 -18.44 -31.31
CA LEU A 178 -14.99 -19.92 -31.38
C LEU A 178 -16.41 -20.51 -31.32
N GLN A 179 -16.96 -20.77 -32.50
CA GLN A 179 -18.36 -21.20 -32.72
C GLN A 179 -18.55 -22.72 -32.57
N TYR A 180 -18.08 -23.33 -31.47
CA TYR A 180 -18.10 -24.79 -31.30
C TYR A 180 -18.51 -25.31 -29.91
N GLY A 181 -19.74 -25.83 -29.83
CA GLY A 181 -20.09 -27.03 -29.04
C GLY A 181 -20.27 -26.89 -27.53
N VAL A 182 -21.37 -27.47 -27.02
CA VAL A 182 -21.65 -27.57 -25.56
C VAL A 182 -20.55 -28.35 -24.83
N ASP A 183 -19.96 -29.36 -25.47
CA ASP A 183 -18.82 -30.15 -24.97
C ASP A 183 -17.62 -29.31 -24.51
N THR A 184 -17.42 -28.12 -25.08
CA THR A 184 -16.26 -27.27 -24.80
C THR A 184 -16.38 -26.60 -23.43
N LEU A 185 -17.59 -26.18 -23.03
CA LEU A 185 -17.83 -25.45 -21.79
C LEU A 185 -17.52 -26.30 -20.54
N TYR A 186 -18.03 -27.54 -20.47
CA TYR A 186 -17.74 -28.44 -19.34
C TYR A 186 -16.28 -28.87 -19.28
N HIS A 187 -15.57 -28.89 -20.42
CA HIS A 187 -14.12 -29.12 -20.43
C HIS A 187 -13.40 -27.97 -19.72
N CYS A 188 -13.81 -26.73 -19.99
CA CYS A 188 -13.35 -25.56 -19.25
C CYS A 188 -13.79 -25.60 -17.78
N SER A 189 -14.97 -26.11 -17.42
CA SER A 189 -15.39 -26.24 -16.01
C SER A 189 -14.49 -27.18 -15.20
N ILE A 190 -14.16 -28.37 -15.71
CA ILE A 190 -13.24 -29.29 -15.01
C ILE A 190 -11.81 -28.73 -15.00
N ILE A 191 -11.39 -28.04 -16.06
CA ILE A 191 -10.11 -27.32 -16.08
C ILE A 191 -10.11 -26.12 -15.12
N SER A 192 -11.24 -25.46 -14.86
CA SER A 192 -11.35 -24.40 -13.84
C SER A 192 -11.19 -24.98 -12.43
N ILE A 193 -11.86 -26.10 -12.13
CA ILE A 193 -11.66 -26.84 -10.87
C ILE A 193 -10.19 -27.24 -10.71
N ALA A 194 -9.54 -27.67 -11.80
CA ALA A 194 -8.11 -27.98 -11.82
C ALA A 194 -7.21 -26.74 -11.60
N GLN A 195 -7.54 -25.62 -12.23
CA GLN A 195 -6.75 -24.38 -12.18
C GLN A 195 -6.91 -23.65 -10.85
N GLU A 196 -8.07 -23.69 -10.21
CA GLU A 196 -8.26 -23.18 -8.85
C GLU A 196 -7.61 -24.11 -7.81
N ALA A 197 -7.55 -25.42 -8.05
CA ALA A 197 -6.74 -26.34 -7.24
C ALA A 197 -5.22 -26.15 -7.46
N GLN A 198 -4.79 -25.78 -8.67
CA GLN A 198 -3.38 -25.51 -9.02
C GLN A 198 -2.92 -24.07 -8.80
N ARG A 199 -3.78 -23.14 -8.36
CA ARG A 199 -3.40 -21.76 -8.00
C ARG A 199 -2.57 -21.67 -6.70
N ASN A 200 -2.30 -22.80 -6.02
CA ASN A 200 -1.64 -22.88 -4.72
C ASN A 200 -0.44 -23.89 -4.71
N ARG A 201 0.54 -23.77 -5.63
CA ARG A 201 1.75 -24.66 -5.72
C ARG A 201 2.97 -24.13 -4.94
N VAL A 202 3.86 -25.00 -4.41
CA VAL A 202 5.05 -24.60 -3.61
C VAL A 202 6.22 -25.64 -3.55
N PHE A 203 7.24 -25.75 -4.45
CA PHE A 203 8.73 -25.77 -4.17
C PHE A 203 9.85 -26.94 -4.33
N MET A 204 9.75 -28.26 -4.08
CA MET A 204 10.91 -29.21 -3.82
C MET A 204 11.48 -29.98 -5.02
N ALA A 205 12.76 -29.77 -5.32
CA ALA A 205 13.64 -30.76 -5.96
C ALA A 205 14.72 -31.21 -4.92
N PRO A 206 15.85 -31.88 -5.28
CA PRO A 206 16.11 -32.92 -6.27
C PRO A 206 16.85 -34.16 -5.68
N THR A 207 17.01 -35.26 -6.44
CA THR A 207 18.23 -36.12 -6.33
C THR A 207 18.50 -37.00 -7.57
N LEU A 208 19.78 -37.27 -7.84
CA LEU A 208 20.38 -38.13 -8.87
C LEU A 208 19.64 -39.49 -9.09
N ASN A 209 19.69 -40.19 -10.25
CA ASN A 209 20.85 -40.38 -11.15
C ASN A 209 20.55 -41.12 -12.50
N THR A 210 21.43 -40.94 -13.51
CA THR A 210 21.85 -41.92 -14.58
C THR A 210 20.96 -42.48 -15.74
N LEU A 211 21.45 -42.27 -16.98
CA LEU A 211 21.62 -43.20 -18.15
C LEU A 211 20.53 -43.44 -19.26
N TYR A 212 20.88 -43.04 -20.51
CA TYR A 212 20.69 -43.72 -21.85
C TYR A 212 19.26 -44.09 -22.38
N SER A 213 18.95 -44.09 -23.69
CA SER A 213 19.60 -43.54 -24.91
C SER A 213 18.76 -43.66 -26.21
N SER A 214 19.02 -42.77 -27.19
CA SER A 214 19.01 -42.96 -28.67
C SER A 214 17.72 -43.10 -29.53
N ALA A 215 17.78 -42.47 -30.72
CA ALA A 215 16.98 -42.61 -31.96
C ALA A 215 15.52 -42.06 -32.00
N GLY A 216 15.06 -41.39 -33.08
CA GLY A 216 15.80 -40.88 -34.26
C GLY A 216 14.92 -40.36 -35.43
N CYS A 217 15.54 -39.55 -36.30
CA CYS A 217 15.17 -39.16 -37.70
C CYS A 217 14.08 -38.10 -38.04
N GLU A 218 14.57 -37.09 -38.78
CA GLU A 218 13.99 -36.43 -39.98
C GLU A 218 12.91 -35.31 -39.90
N GLU A 219 12.88 -34.50 -40.96
CA GLU A 219 12.38 -33.11 -41.02
C GLU A 219 11.09 -32.95 -41.85
N SER A 220 10.30 -31.89 -41.60
CA SER A 220 10.13 -30.76 -42.55
C SER A 220 8.93 -29.84 -42.25
N SER A 221 9.10 -28.56 -42.64
CA SER A 221 8.07 -27.49 -42.74
C SER A 221 7.53 -26.83 -41.46
N LYS A 222 7.18 -25.54 -41.60
CA LYS A 222 6.87 -24.54 -40.54
C LYS A 222 5.34 -24.29 -40.41
N PRO A 223 4.87 -23.51 -39.41
CA PRO A 223 5.34 -23.34 -38.02
C PRO A 223 4.24 -23.65 -36.98
N ALA A 224 4.61 -23.88 -35.72
CA ALA A 224 3.69 -23.90 -34.58
C ALA A 224 4.34 -23.26 -33.36
N ALA A 225 3.55 -22.54 -32.54
CA ALA A 225 4.06 -21.82 -31.38
C ALA A 225 4.68 -22.76 -30.33
N PRO A 226 5.80 -22.35 -29.69
CA PRO A 226 6.34 -23.10 -28.55
C PRO A 226 5.32 -23.11 -27.41
N LYS A 227 5.21 -24.24 -26.73
CA LYS A 227 4.37 -24.38 -25.54
C LYS A 227 5.22 -24.02 -24.32
N TYR A 228 4.69 -23.17 -23.44
CA TYR A 228 5.21 -23.07 -22.08
C TYR A 228 5.15 -24.44 -21.40
N GLN A 229 6.28 -24.87 -20.84
CA GLN A 229 6.41 -26.09 -20.04
C GLN A 229 7.20 -25.73 -18.77
N GLN A 230 6.57 -24.99 -17.86
CA GLN A 230 7.09 -24.77 -16.52
C GLN A 230 6.74 -25.96 -15.61
N GLU A 231 7.77 -26.65 -15.13
CA GLU A 231 7.67 -27.58 -14.02
C GLU A 231 7.69 -26.76 -12.71
N LEU A 232 6.79 -27.07 -11.77
CA LEU A 232 6.88 -26.59 -10.39
C LEU A 232 6.71 -27.78 -9.44
N ASP A 233 7.77 -28.05 -8.69
CA ASP A 233 7.96 -29.13 -7.72
C ASP A 233 7.34 -28.74 -6.32
N ILE A 234 7.38 -29.53 -5.22
CA ILE A 234 6.63 -29.19 -3.93
C ILE A 234 7.34 -29.35 -2.53
N TYR A 235 7.87 -28.25 -1.93
CA TYR A 235 8.54 -28.09 -0.61
C TYR A 235 7.58 -28.29 0.58
N VAL A 236 8.02 -29.09 1.55
CA VAL A 236 7.24 -29.53 2.71
C VAL A 236 7.84 -29.02 4.02
N VAL A 237 7.01 -28.43 4.89
CA VAL A 237 7.35 -28.22 6.31
C VAL A 237 6.83 -29.40 7.14
N THR A 238 7.71 -30.06 7.89
CA THR A 238 7.37 -31.25 8.69
C THR A 238 7.25 -30.92 10.17
N LEU A 239 6.04 -31.01 10.74
CA LEU A 239 5.83 -31.03 12.20
C LEU A 239 5.94 -32.46 12.73
N LYS A 240 6.95 -32.71 13.56
CA LYS A 240 7.22 -34.03 14.14
C LYS A 240 6.94 -34.02 15.66
N ILE A 241 5.76 -34.50 16.04
CA ILE A 241 5.43 -34.73 17.46
C ILE A 241 6.00 -36.08 17.89
N LEU A 242 6.84 -36.08 18.92
CA LEU A 242 7.29 -37.30 19.62
C LEU A 242 6.30 -37.62 20.76
N PRO A 243 6.10 -38.90 21.11
CA PRO A 243 5.08 -39.30 22.08
C PRO A 243 5.51 -39.05 23.54
N GLY A 244 5.02 -37.94 24.10
CA GLY A 244 4.54 -37.84 25.48
C GLY A 244 5.52 -38.00 26.64
N GLU A 245 6.01 -36.87 27.15
CA GLU A 245 6.12 -36.63 28.60
C GLU A 245 5.44 -35.30 28.94
N ASP A 246 5.05 -35.12 30.21
CA ASP A 246 4.16 -34.05 30.66
C ASP A 246 4.91 -32.71 30.84
N TYR A 247 4.62 -31.73 29.98
CA TYR A 247 5.13 -30.36 30.08
C TYR A 247 3.97 -29.36 30.09
N GLY A 248 4.05 -28.39 31.00
CA GLY A 248 2.96 -27.44 31.29
C GLY A 248 2.52 -26.57 30.10
N LYS A 249 1.30 -26.03 30.21
CA LYS A 249 0.59 -25.32 29.12
C LYS A 249 1.24 -24.00 28.65
N ASP A 250 2.35 -23.60 29.24
CA ASP A 250 2.98 -22.28 29.05
C ASP A 250 4.12 -22.29 28.01
N PHE A 251 4.49 -23.45 27.46
CA PHE A 251 5.69 -23.62 26.61
C PHE A 251 5.45 -23.67 25.08
N LEU A 252 4.21 -23.51 24.61
CA LEU A 252 3.87 -23.50 23.18
C LEU A 252 3.21 -22.20 22.72
N GLN A 253 3.72 -21.06 23.20
CA GLN A 253 3.59 -19.82 22.44
C GLN A 253 4.43 -19.93 21.15
N ILE A 254 3.69 -20.16 20.07
CA ILE A 254 4.10 -20.12 18.67
C ILE A 254 5.11 -18.98 18.42
N ALA A 255 6.24 -19.29 17.77
CA ALA A 255 7.12 -18.28 17.18
C ALA A 255 6.46 -17.67 15.93
N VAL A 256 5.39 -16.90 16.14
CA VAL A 256 4.79 -16.08 15.08
C VAL A 256 5.82 -15.01 14.73
N LYS A 257 6.28 -14.99 13.47
CA LYS A 257 6.81 -13.76 12.89
C LYS A 257 5.68 -12.75 12.95
N ILE A 258 5.70 -11.84 13.92
CA ILE A 258 4.77 -10.72 13.97
C ILE A 258 5.10 -9.84 12.75
N PRO A 259 4.18 -9.73 11.76
CA PRO A 259 4.50 -9.09 10.48
C PRO A 259 4.69 -7.59 10.69
N GLN A 260 5.92 -7.14 10.48
CA GLN A 260 6.32 -5.73 10.58
C GLN A 260 6.69 -5.21 9.20
N ILE A 261 6.59 -3.89 9.01
CA ILE A 261 6.74 -3.18 7.74
C ILE A 261 7.86 -2.13 7.91
N PRO A 262 9.10 -2.37 7.45
CA PRO A 262 9.53 -3.52 6.66
C PRO A 262 9.81 -4.81 7.45
N SER A 263 9.83 -5.90 6.71
CA SER A 263 10.14 -7.25 7.15
C SER A 263 11.61 -7.44 7.51
N LEU A 264 11.85 -7.83 8.77
CA LEU A 264 13.17 -8.10 9.31
C LEU A 264 13.88 -9.22 8.52
N GLN A 265 15.13 -9.01 8.11
CA GLN A 265 15.92 -10.02 7.39
C GLN A 265 15.99 -11.35 8.15
N SER A 266 16.21 -11.33 9.47
CA SER A 266 16.11 -12.52 10.32
C SER A 266 15.83 -12.23 11.80
N PHE A 267 15.02 -13.08 12.44
CA PHE A 267 14.92 -13.19 13.90
C PHE A 267 14.98 -14.67 14.30
N ILE A 268 15.81 -14.97 15.29
CA ILE A 268 15.97 -16.30 15.89
C ILE A 268 15.52 -16.19 17.35
N PRO A 269 14.32 -16.66 17.70
CA PRO A 269 13.89 -16.72 19.10
C PRO A 269 14.74 -17.72 19.87
N ALA A 270 15.04 -17.40 21.12
CA ALA A 270 15.69 -18.34 22.03
C ALA A 270 14.72 -19.46 22.43
N ALA A 271 15.25 -20.62 22.83
CA ALA A 271 14.47 -21.72 23.37
C ALA A 271 13.91 -21.47 24.79
N SER A 272 14.13 -20.28 25.36
CA SER A 272 13.62 -19.87 26.67
C SER A 272 12.15 -19.44 26.60
N PRO A 273 11.30 -19.77 27.59
CA PRO A 273 9.95 -19.23 27.68
C PRO A 273 9.93 -17.74 28.06
N GLU A 274 11.07 -17.19 28.49
CA GLU A 274 11.20 -15.82 28.97
C GLU A 274 10.86 -14.78 27.90
N ARG A 275 10.56 -13.57 28.38
CA ARG A 275 10.24 -12.39 27.58
C ARG A 275 11.01 -11.19 28.14
N PHE A 276 11.38 -10.25 27.29
CA PHE A 276 11.70 -8.91 27.76
C PHE A 276 10.39 -8.21 28.15
N GLU A 277 10.29 -7.72 29.39
CA GLU A 277 9.09 -7.04 29.90
C GLU A 277 9.33 -5.52 29.98
N LEU A 278 8.64 -4.77 29.12
CA LEU A 278 8.71 -3.31 29.08
C LEU A 278 7.64 -2.73 30.01
N THR A 279 8.13 -2.01 31.03
CA THR A 279 7.37 -1.37 32.10
C THR A 279 7.67 0.13 32.17
N SER A 280 6.99 0.89 33.03
CA SER A 280 7.35 2.29 33.31
C SER A 280 8.70 2.47 34.03
N ALA A 281 9.33 1.39 34.50
CA ALA A 281 10.70 1.42 35.05
C ALA A 281 11.78 1.17 33.99
N THR A 282 11.42 0.96 32.72
CA THR A 282 12.35 0.62 31.64
C THR A 282 13.33 1.77 31.39
N GLN A 283 14.62 1.49 31.42
CA GLN A 283 15.65 2.52 31.18
C GLN A 283 16.10 2.51 29.72
N ILE A 284 16.30 3.68 29.12
CA ILE A 284 16.97 3.81 27.81
C ILE A 284 18.41 4.29 28.05
N LEU A 285 19.37 3.42 27.72
CA LEU A 285 20.81 3.71 27.81
C LEU A 285 21.41 3.84 26.43
N VAL A 286 22.20 4.89 26.23
CA VAL A 286 23.05 5.10 25.04
C VAL A 286 24.49 4.86 25.45
N ASP A 287 25.26 4.16 24.60
CA ASP A 287 26.70 4.01 24.83
C ASP A 287 27.40 5.38 24.76
N ALA A 288 28.02 5.82 25.85
CA ALA A 288 28.75 7.09 25.92
C ALA A 288 29.94 7.17 24.94
N ARG A 289 30.46 6.03 24.45
CA ARG A 289 31.49 5.97 23.39
C ARG A 289 30.96 6.45 22.04
N TYR A 290 29.66 6.28 21.80
CA TYR A 290 29.01 6.53 20.51
C TYR A 290 27.88 7.57 20.58
N ALA A 291 27.59 8.13 21.75
CA ALA A 291 26.49 9.07 21.96
C ALA A 291 26.53 10.30 21.03
N SER A 292 27.74 10.74 20.63
CA SER A 292 27.96 11.83 19.66
C SER A 292 28.27 11.37 18.24
N SER A 293 28.28 10.06 17.96
CA SER A 293 28.44 9.51 16.62
C SER A 293 27.26 9.93 15.73
N ARG A 294 27.53 10.04 14.43
CA ARG A 294 26.60 10.51 13.39
C ARG A 294 26.58 9.51 12.24
N SER A 295 25.52 9.56 11.44
CA SER A 295 25.41 8.83 10.18
C SER A 295 25.75 9.70 8.98
N SER A 296 25.90 9.08 7.80
CA SER A 296 26.16 9.76 6.52
C SER A 296 24.96 10.66 6.14
N GLN A 297 23.77 10.07 6.13
CA GLN A 297 22.48 10.72 5.99
C GLN A 297 21.43 10.10 6.94
N PRO A 298 20.40 10.84 7.37
CA PRO A 298 20.29 12.30 7.27
C PRO A 298 21.36 12.99 8.12
N SER A 299 22.08 13.95 7.54
CA SER A 299 23.24 14.56 8.16
C SER A 299 22.86 15.40 9.39
N GLY A 300 23.80 15.57 10.34
CA GLY A 300 23.64 16.52 11.44
C GLY A 300 22.96 16.03 12.72
N LEU A 301 22.44 14.79 12.80
CA LEU A 301 21.97 14.17 14.06
C LEU A 301 22.98 13.24 14.72
N THR A 302 22.82 13.00 16.03
CA THR A 302 23.64 12.04 16.78
C THR A 302 22.82 10.82 17.23
N LEU A 303 23.51 9.73 17.60
CA LEU A 303 22.89 8.57 18.27
C LEU A 303 22.05 8.98 19.49
N LEU A 304 22.53 9.95 20.29
CA LEU A 304 21.78 10.45 21.45
C LEU A 304 20.52 11.24 21.05
N ASP A 305 20.50 11.88 19.88
CA ASP A 305 19.31 12.59 19.39
C ASP A 305 18.25 11.63 18.88
N PHE A 306 18.63 10.61 18.10
CA PHE A 306 17.71 9.51 17.75
C PHE A 306 17.15 8.81 18.99
N ALA A 307 17.98 8.56 20.02
CA ALA A 307 17.53 8.00 21.29
C ALA A 307 16.51 8.90 22.03
N ARG A 308 16.65 10.23 21.94
CA ARG A 308 15.68 11.20 22.49
C ARG A 308 14.37 11.24 21.71
N THR A 309 14.40 11.07 20.39
CA THR A 309 13.17 10.92 19.59
C THR A 309 12.46 9.61 19.95
N PHE A 310 13.19 8.50 19.96
CA PHE A 310 12.67 7.18 20.35
C PHE A 310 12.06 7.15 21.75
N HIS A 311 12.66 7.85 22.73
CA HIS A 311 12.06 7.99 24.07
C HIS A 311 10.66 8.62 24.01
N LYS A 312 10.49 9.72 23.27
CA LYS A 312 9.18 10.39 23.12
C LYS A 312 8.16 9.49 22.41
N ASP A 313 8.58 8.81 21.34
CA ASP A 313 7.74 7.86 20.61
C ASP A 313 7.25 6.74 21.55
N LEU A 314 8.15 6.22 22.39
CA LEU A 314 7.84 5.15 23.33
C LEU A 314 6.92 5.61 24.47
N GLU A 315 7.12 6.82 25.00
CA GLU A 315 6.18 7.42 25.97
C GLU A 315 4.79 7.64 25.36
N GLU A 316 4.69 8.11 24.11
CA GLU A 316 3.41 8.32 23.42
C GLU A 316 2.64 7.01 23.22
N LEU A 317 3.32 5.93 22.83
CA LEU A 317 2.69 4.63 22.54
C LEU A 317 2.38 3.81 23.80
N THR A 318 3.20 3.94 24.85
CA THR A 318 3.00 3.18 26.11
C THR A 318 2.12 3.91 27.12
N LEU A 319 2.08 5.25 27.06
CA LEU A 319 1.60 6.14 28.12
C LEU A 319 2.31 5.92 29.47
N PHE A 320 3.55 5.43 29.44
CA PHE A 320 4.40 5.34 30.63
C PHE A 320 5.24 6.62 30.78
N PRO A 321 5.38 7.19 32.00
CA PRO A 321 6.37 8.22 32.28
C PRO A 321 7.74 7.54 32.43
N LEU A 322 8.60 7.65 31.43
CA LEU A 322 9.85 6.87 31.38
C LEU A 322 11.03 7.63 32.03
N PRO A 323 12.00 6.91 32.63
CA PRO A 323 13.28 7.47 33.02
C PRO A 323 14.00 8.12 31.83
N PRO A 324 14.52 9.35 31.96
CA PRO A 324 15.15 10.06 30.85
C PRO A 324 16.37 9.32 30.30
N VAL A 325 16.56 9.41 28.98
CA VAL A 325 17.70 8.79 28.25
C VAL A 325 19.03 9.16 28.90
N ARG A 326 19.88 8.16 29.17
CA ARG A 326 21.21 8.36 29.77
C ARG A 326 22.31 7.85 28.85
N ALA A 327 23.26 8.71 28.50
CA ALA A 327 24.53 8.27 27.93
C ALA A 327 25.45 7.77 29.07
N VAL A 328 25.88 6.51 29.01
CA VAL A 328 26.75 5.88 30.03
C VAL A 328 27.81 5.00 29.38
N PRO A 329 29.00 4.82 29.98
CA PRO A 329 29.92 3.78 29.56
C PRO A 329 29.28 2.41 29.79
N LEU A 330 29.21 1.58 28.76
CA LEU A 330 28.59 0.25 28.81
C LEU A 330 29.65 -0.85 28.63
N ASN A 331 29.63 -1.85 29.51
CA ASN A 331 30.27 -3.14 29.27
C ASN A 331 29.21 -4.20 28.93
N THR A 332 29.55 -5.14 28.07
CA THR A 332 28.67 -6.25 27.65
C THR A 332 28.37 -7.28 28.74
N SER A 333 28.87 -7.06 29.97
CA SER A 333 28.66 -7.88 31.16
C SER A 333 27.84 -7.20 32.27
N ASP A 334 27.39 -5.96 32.07
CA ASP A 334 26.73 -5.19 33.12
C ASP A 334 25.31 -5.71 33.39
N GLN A 335 25.08 -6.29 34.57
CA GLN A 335 23.73 -6.69 34.98
C GLN A 335 22.88 -5.46 35.33
N HIS A 336 21.72 -5.35 34.69
CA HIS A 336 20.78 -4.26 34.93
C HIS A 336 19.68 -4.68 35.92
N ASN A 337 19.54 -3.95 37.02
CA ASN A 337 18.50 -4.18 38.05
C ASN A 337 17.08 -3.79 37.59
N HIS A 338 16.93 -3.33 36.35
CA HIS A 338 15.67 -2.91 35.72
C HIS A 338 15.69 -3.32 34.25
N PRO A 339 14.52 -3.57 33.61
CA PRO A 339 14.44 -3.75 32.17
C PRO A 339 15.13 -2.58 31.45
N THR A 340 16.02 -2.87 30.52
CA THR A 340 16.89 -1.85 29.92
C THR A 340 16.95 -1.99 28.41
N ILE A 341 16.66 -0.91 27.69
CA ILE A 341 16.87 -0.79 26.25
C ILE A 341 18.26 -0.14 26.06
N VAL A 342 19.12 -0.80 25.31
CA VAL A 342 20.51 -0.38 25.06
C VAL A 342 20.68 -0.01 23.59
N LEU A 343 21.22 1.19 23.34
CA LEU A 343 21.46 1.75 22.01
C LEU A 343 22.97 1.98 21.83
N THR A 344 23.60 1.23 20.93
CA THR A 344 25.05 1.24 20.70
C THR A 344 25.40 1.04 19.22
N LEU A 345 26.67 1.19 18.86
CA LEU A 345 27.22 0.84 17.55
C LEU A 345 28.18 -0.34 17.65
N ASP A 346 28.26 -1.14 16.60
CA ASP A 346 29.36 -2.09 16.37
C ASP A 346 30.00 -1.80 15.00
N GLN A 347 31.15 -1.13 15.04
CA GLN A 347 31.92 -0.75 13.84
C GLN A 347 32.72 -1.93 13.24
N THR A 348 32.71 -3.10 13.88
CA THR A 348 33.37 -4.32 13.36
C THR A 348 32.41 -5.17 12.53
N ASN A 349 31.12 -5.13 12.88
CA ASN A 349 30.05 -5.77 12.14
C ASN A 349 29.71 -4.94 10.89
N LYS A 350 29.58 -5.59 9.72
CA LYS A 350 29.30 -4.91 8.45
C LYS A 350 28.00 -5.43 7.86
N HIS A 351 27.00 -4.57 7.85
CA HIS A 351 25.78 -4.76 7.06
C HIS A 351 25.98 -4.24 5.63
N THR A 352 25.28 -4.84 4.67
CA THR A 352 25.37 -4.48 3.25
C THR A 352 23.99 -4.34 2.61
N LEU A 353 23.95 -3.59 1.52
CA LEU A 353 22.90 -3.61 0.49
C LEU A 353 23.01 -4.89 -0.35
N TYR A 354 22.06 -5.15 -1.25
CA TYR A 354 22.09 -6.30 -2.15
C TYR A 354 23.23 -6.23 -3.18
N SER A 355 23.65 -5.03 -3.59
CA SER A 355 24.87 -4.78 -4.35
C SER A 355 26.19 -5.05 -3.60
N GLY A 356 26.12 -5.48 -2.34
CA GLY A 356 27.29 -5.73 -1.49
C GLY A 356 27.96 -4.46 -0.94
N ALA A 357 27.49 -3.27 -1.32
CA ALA A 357 27.92 -2.01 -0.74
C ALA A 357 27.61 -1.96 0.77
N ILE A 358 28.55 -1.44 1.57
CA ILE A 358 28.39 -1.33 3.02
C ILE A 358 27.38 -0.22 3.33
N THR A 359 26.42 -0.50 4.23
CA THR A 359 25.42 0.46 4.71
C THR A 359 25.54 0.71 6.21
N ASP A 360 25.30 1.96 6.62
CA ASP A 360 25.20 2.34 8.03
C ASP A 360 23.76 2.26 8.60
N GLU A 361 22.79 1.88 7.74
CA GLU A 361 21.38 1.62 8.06
C GLU A 361 21.09 0.20 8.60
N GLY A 362 22.06 -0.70 8.55
CA GLY A 362 21.91 -2.04 9.11
C GLY A 362 22.11 -2.11 10.63
N TYR A 363 21.44 -3.06 11.27
CA TYR A 363 21.47 -3.27 12.72
C TYR A 363 21.25 -4.73 13.13
N ASP A 364 21.83 -5.07 14.28
CA ASP A 364 21.56 -6.30 15.02
C ASP A 364 20.73 -6.01 16.27
N LEU A 365 19.91 -7.00 16.65
CA LEU A 365 19.08 -7.02 17.85
C LEU A 365 19.52 -8.16 18.76
N THR A 366 19.64 -7.92 20.06
CA THR A 366 19.83 -8.97 21.08
C THR A 366 18.90 -8.73 22.26
N ILE A 367 17.91 -9.59 22.42
CA ILE A 367 16.84 -9.48 23.40
C ILE A 367 17.02 -10.59 24.44
N SER A 368 17.20 -10.20 25.70
CA SER A 368 17.25 -11.08 26.88
C SER A 368 16.03 -10.83 27.77
N ASN A 369 15.89 -11.58 28.88
CA ASN A 369 14.86 -11.35 29.89
C ASN A 369 14.96 -9.97 30.59
N SER A 370 16.10 -9.27 30.45
CA SER A 370 16.44 -8.04 31.18
C SER A 370 16.93 -6.90 30.29
N SER A 371 17.34 -7.18 29.04
CA SER A 371 17.91 -6.21 28.11
C SER A 371 17.35 -6.35 26.68
N PHE A 372 17.00 -5.23 26.05
CA PHE A 372 16.77 -5.15 24.60
C PHE A 372 17.90 -4.31 23.99
N VAL A 373 18.87 -4.96 23.34
CA VAL A 373 20.04 -4.30 22.75
C VAL A 373 19.80 -4.08 21.25
N VAL A 374 20.02 -2.85 20.78
CA VAL A 374 20.12 -2.48 19.38
C VAL A 374 21.56 -2.04 19.09
N SER A 375 22.20 -2.69 18.11
CA SER A 375 23.58 -2.40 17.71
C SER A 375 23.64 -2.13 16.21
N GLY A 376 23.85 -0.87 15.82
CA GLY A 376 23.89 -0.46 14.40
C GLY A 376 25.30 -0.40 13.81
N SER A 377 25.41 -0.53 12.49
CA SER A 377 26.60 -0.06 11.73
C SER A 377 26.81 1.46 11.95
N GLY A 378 25.71 2.21 11.93
CA GLY A 378 25.67 3.66 12.17
C GLY A 378 24.48 4.07 13.04
N SER A 379 24.34 5.38 13.26
CA SER A 379 23.29 5.94 14.12
C SER A 379 21.89 5.78 13.51
N ILE A 380 21.81 5.83 12.18
CA ILE A 380 20.59 5.56 11.41
C ILE A 380 20.17 4.09 11.49
N GLY A 381 21.11 3.14 11.48
CA GLY A 381 20.80 1.72 11.73
C GLY A 381 20.21 1.48 13.11
N VAL A 382 20.73 2.15 14.16
CA VAL A 382 20.11 2.09 15.49
C VAL A 382 18.69 2.66 15.47
N TRP A 383 18.45 3.77 14.76
CA TRP A 383 17.12 4.33 14.60
C TRP A 383 16.14 3.33 13.98
N TRP A 384 16.51 2.66 12.88
CA TRP A 384 15.69 1.60 12.26
C TRP A 384 15.43 0.43 13.21
N GLY A 385 16.43 0.02 14.00
CA GLY A 385 16.24 -0.96 15.08
C GLY A 385 15.24 -0.52 16.15
N THR A 386 15.14 0.78 16.45
CA THR A 386 14.06 1.29 17.32
C THR A 386 12.68 1.24 16.65
N ARG A 387 12.59 1.41 15.32
CA ARG A 387 11.32 1.27 14.59
C ARG A 387 10.80 -0.16 14.71
N THR A 388 11.67 -1.17 14.55
CA THR A 388 11.33 -2.57 14.81
C THR A 388 10.77 -2.78 16.22
N LEU A 389 11.40 -2.25 17.28
CA LEU A 389 10.88 -2.34 18.65
C LEU A 389 9.46 -1.77 18.76
N LEU A 390 9.22 -0.56 18.22
CA LEU A 390 7.90 0.09 18.31
C LEU A 390 6.81 -0.62 17.50
N GLN A 391 7.13 -1.19 16.33
CA GLN A 391 6.17 -1.99 15.57
C GLN A 391 5.80 -3.27 16.31
N GLN A 392 6.78 -3.97 16.88
CA GLN A 392 6.54 -5.14 17.71
C GLN A 392 5.70 -4.81 18.96
N LEU A 393 5.88 -3.62 19.55
CA LEU A 393 5.08 -3.11 20.67
C LEU A 393 3.62 -2.87 20.27
N VAL A 394 3.39 -2.17 19.17
CA VAL A 394 2.05 -1.84 18.65
C VAL A 394 1.28 -3.10 18.26
N LEU A 395 1.94 -4.05 17.56
CA LEU A 395 1.31 -5.27 17.06
C LEU A 395 1.10 -6.35 18.14
N SER A 396 1.98 -6.44 19.14
CA SER A 396 1.77 -7.33 20.31
C SER A 396 0.68 -6.80 21.24
N GLY A 397 0.52 -5.47 21.30
CA GLY A 397 -0.39 -4.80 22.20
C GLY A 397 0.04 -4.88 23.68
N LYS A 398 -0.80 -4.30 24.54
CA LYS A 398 -0.58 -4.24 25.99
C LYS A 398 -1.17 -5.48 26.66
N THR A 399 -0.38 -6.17 27.45
CA THR A 399 -0.80 -7.38 28.17
C THR A 399 -1.71 -7.07 29.38
N PRO A 400 -2.48 -8.05 29.91
CA PRO A 400 -3.51 -7.78 30.94
C PRO A 400 -2.98 -7.23 32.28
N ASP A 401 -1.69 -7.41 32.55
CA ASP A 401 -0.98 -6.82 33.70
C ASP A 401 -0.58 -5.35 33.48
N GLY A 402 -0.82 -4.80 32.28
CA GLY A 402 -0.49 -3.43 31.91
C GLY A 402 0.91 -3.23 31.32
N THR A 403 1.64 -4.30 30.98
CA THR A 403 3.00 -4.26 30.41
C THR A 403 3.05 -4.63 28.93
N TYR A 404 4.23 -4.61 28.30
CA TYR A 404 4.45 -5.11 26.93
C TYR A 404 5.56 -6.18 26.94
N LYS A 405 5.38 -7.28 26.21
CA LYS A 405 6.22 -8.49 26.34
C LYS A 405 6.75 -8.96 24.99
N PHE A 406 8.07 -8.98 24.85
CA PHE A 406 8.78 -9.27 23.59
C PHE A 406 9.51 -10.62 23.68
N PRO A 407 9.61 -11.39 22.57
CA PRO A 407 10.34 -12.66 22.56
C PRO A 407 11.85 -12.45 22.81
N VAL A 408 12.43 -13.25 23.71
CA VAL A 408 13.89 -13.37 23.88
C VAL A 408 14.48 -14.01 22.62
N GLY A 409 15.62 -13.52 22.13
CA GLY A 409 16.23 -13.97 20.88
C GLY A 409 17.22 -12.97 20.29
N SER A 410 17.70 -13.26 19.08
CA SER A 410 18.62 -12.40 18.33
C SER A 410 18.09 -12.14 16.92
N GLY A 411 18.21 -10.92 16.42
CA GLY A 411 17.82 -10.55 15.06
C GLY A 411 18.90 -9.77 14.33
N ARG A 412 18.76 -9.68 13.01
CA ARG A 412 19.64 -8.95 12.09
C ARG A 412 18.81 -8.40 10.95
N ASP A 413 19.12 -7.18 10.51
CA ASP A 413 18.45 -6.53 9.38
C ASP A 413 19.33 -5.46 8.69
N SER A 414 19.00 -5.17 7.44
CA SER A 414 19.51 -4.05 6.63
C SER A 414 18.61 -3.84 5.41
N PRO A 415 18.56 -2.65 4.80
CA PRO A 415 17.82 -2.43 3.56
C PRO A 415 18.48 -3.14 2.37
N GLY A 416 17.68 -3.47 1.35
CA GLY A 416 18.15 -4.00 0.07
C GLY A 416 18.86 -2.96 -0.81
N TRP A 417 18.32 -1.75 -0.88
CA TRP A 417 18.82 -0.66 -1.74
C TRP A 417 19.10 0.64 -0.97
N GLU A 418 19.96 1.48 -1.55
CA GLU A 418 20.42 2.77 -1.01
C GLU A 418 19.27 3.77 -0.95
N VAL A 419 18.63 4.02 -2.10
CA VAL A 419 17.57 5.01 -2.27
C VAL A 419 16.21 4.35 -2.12
N ARG A 420 15.44 4.83 -1.14
CA ARG A 420 14.09 4.35 -0.84
C ARG A 420 13.22 5.58 -0.56
N GLY A 421 12.79 6.25 -1.62
CA GLY A 421 12.19 7.58 -1.53
C GLY A 421 10.75 7.69 -2.00
N PHE A 422 10.15 8.84 -1.68
CA PHE A 422 8.88 9.30 -2.22
C PHE A 422 9.06 10.73 -2.74
N MET A 423 8.52 11.04 -3.93
CA MET A 423 8.49 12.38 -4.51
C MET A 423 7.08 12.97 -4.41
N LEU A 424 6.96 14.16 -3.83
CA LEU A 424 5.73 14.94 -3.85
C LEU A 424 5.90 16.20 -4.71
N ASP A 425 4.99 16.35 -5.67
CA ASP A 425 4.76 17.61 -6.38
C ASP A 425 4.16 18.65 -5.43
N ALA A 426 5.03 19.55 -4.97
CA ALA A 426 4.64 20.81 -4.35
C ALA A 426 4.73 22.00 -5.32
N GLY A 427 5.05 21.79 -6.59
CA GLY A 427 5.03 22.82 -7.65
C GLY A 427 3.60 23.18 -8.01
N ARG A 428 2.78 22.19 -8.34
CA ARG A 428 1.38 22.35 -8.80
C ARG A 428 0.36 22.44 -7.65
N HIS A 429 0.67 21.94 -6.44
CA HIS A 429 -0.17 22.09 -5.22
C HIS A 429 0.63 22.60 -4.00
N TRP A 430 0.00 23.34 -3.08
CA TRP A 430 0.67 23.90 -1.89
C TRP A 430 0.54 23.01 -0.64
N TYR A 431 1.67 22.75 0.03
CA TYR A 431 1.73 22.01 1.29
C TYR A 431 2.50 22.77 2.38
N GLU A 432 1.93 22.86 3.59
CA GLU A 432 2.62 23.46 4.73
C GLU A 432 3.84 22.62 5.19
N ALA A 433 4.96 23.28 5.49
CA ALA A 433 6.17 22.63 6.01
C ALA A 433 5.93 21.79 7.29
N ASP A 434 4.94 22.18 8.11
CA ASP A 434 4.57 21.45 9.33
C ASP A 434 3.83 20.14 9.02
N PHE A 435 2.96 20.15 8.00
CA PHE A 435 2.27 18.97 7.47
C PHE A 435 3.25 17.99 6.82
N LEU A 436 4.13 18.50 5.94
CA LEU A 436 5.20 17.71 5.32
C LEU A 436 6.14 17.08 6.37
N GLY A 437 6.36 17.77 7.50
CA GLY A 437 7.13 17.24 8.63
C GLY A 437 6.45 16.07 9.35
N GLU A 438 5.12 16.04 9.44
CA GLU A 438 4.38 14.86 9.92
C GLU A 438 4.43 13.70 8.91
N TYR A 439 4.45 14.04 7.61
CA TYR A 439 4.46 13.09 6.48
C TYR A 439 5.69 12.17 6.47
N SER A 440 6.85 12.69 6.88
CA SER A 440 8.14 12.00 6.95
C SER A 440 8.25 10.83 7.96
N ALA A 441 7.14 10.29 8.45
CA ALA A 441 7.10 9.22 9.45
C ALA A 441 7.03 7.79 8.89
N ALA A 442 6.98 7.61 7.56
CA ALA A 442 7.08 6.31 6.91
C ALA A 442 8.53 5.77 6.91
N ASN A 443 8.72 4.45 6.79
CA ASN A 443 10.04 3.80 6.81
C ASN A 443 10.79 3.87 5.45
N ILE A 444 10.65 5.00 4.77
CA ILE A 444 11.48 5.46 3.64
C ILE A 444 12.70 6.22 4.20
N ASN A 445 13.76 6.42 3.41
CA ASN A 445 14.92 7.23 3.85
C ASN A 445 15.09 8.54 3.07
N GLU A 446 14.33 8.77 2.00
CA GLU A 446 14.33 10.02 1.24
C GLU A 446 12.93 10.57 1.02
N PHE A 447 12.82 11.90 1.04
CA PHE A 447 11.62 12.63 0.64
C PHE A 447 12.01 13.71 -0.37
N HIS A 448 11.72 13.43 -1.65
CA HIS A 448 11.98 14.32 -2.78
C HIS A 448 10.81 15.32 -2.85
N ILE A 449 11.14 16.62 -2.91
CA ILE A 449 10.14 17.70 -2.99
C ILE A 449 10.37 18.46 -4.27
N HIS A 450 9.50 18.22 -5.25
CA HIS A 450 9.42 19.01 -6.48
C HIS A 450 8.82 20.38 -6.14
N ALA A 451 9.62 21.45 -6.20
CA ALA A 451 9.34 22.71 -5.50
C ALA A 451 9.16 23.95 -6.41
N SER A 452 9.17 23.78 -7.74
CA SER A 452 8.92 24.87 -8.69
C SER A 452 8.46 24.32 -10.04
N ASP A 453 7.28 24.75 -10.50
CA ASP A 453 6.66 24.21 -11.71
C ASP A 453 5.54 25.15 -12.24
N ASN A 454 4.97 24.78 -13.38
CA ASN A 454 3.67 25.23 -13.90
C ASN A 454 2.69 24.05 -14.04
N LEU A 455 1.43 24.37 -14.34
CA LEU A 455 0.52 23.37 -14.92
C LEU A 455 0.90 23.13 -16.39
N TRP A 456 0.46 22.01 -16.98
CA TRP A 456 0.56 21.82 -18.43
C TRP A 456 -0.20 22.92 -19.19
N ILE A 457 0.38 23.41 -20.30
CA ILE A 457 -0.12 24.59 -21.01
C ILE A 457 -0.45 24.22 -22.47
N PRO A 458 -1.71 24.29 -22.92
CA PRO A 458 -2.02 24.18 -24.34
C PRO A 458 -1.49 25.40 -25.11
N GLU A 459 -0.94 25.18 -26.31
CA GLU A 459 -0.31 26.21 -27.17
C GLU A 459 -1.19 27.46 -27.38
N ILE A 460 -2.52 27.31 -27.36
CA ILE A 460 -3.49 28.40 -27.46
C ILE A 460 -3.36 29.46 -26.33
N LEU A 461 -2.76 29.11 -25.19
CA LEU A 461 -2.51 30.01 -24.05
C LEU A 461 -1.10 30.63 -24.04
N TYR A 462 -0.26 30.34 -25.04
CA TYR A 462 1.04 31.02 -25.26
C TYR A 462 0.89 32.45 -25.82
N GLY A 463 -0.34 32.97 -25.91
CA GLY A 463 -0.68 34.36 -26.19
C GLY A 463 -0.31 35.33 -25.04
N PRO A 464 -0.99 36.48 -24.88
CA PRO A 464 -0.78 37.34 -23.72
C PRO A 464 -1.08 36.64 -22.37
N GLU A 465 -1.89 35.58 -22.38
CA GLU A 465 -2.41 34.83 -21.24
C GLU A 465 -1.32 34.17 -20.36
N TRP A 466 -0.19 33.74 -20.94
CA TRP A 466 0.83 32.94 -20.22
C TRP A 466 1.38 33.61 -18.95
N ARG A 467 1.32 34.95 -18.88
CA ARG A 467 1.73 35.76 -17.70
C ARG A 467 0.76 35.69 -16.52
N THR A 468 -0.36 35.00 -16.68
CA THR A 468 -1.43 34.87 -15.68
C THR A 468 -1.79 33.41 -15.38
N LEU A 469 -1.12 32.46 -16.04
CA LEU A 469 -1.25 31.03 -15.73
C LEU A 469 -0.54 30.70 -14.42
N TYR A 470 -1.04 29.66 -13.73
CA TYR A 470 -0.46 29.23 -12.46
C TYR A 470 0.93 28.61 -12.67
N SER A 471 1.92 29.21 -12.02
CA SER A 471 3.24 28.65 -11.80
C SER A 471 3.73 29.09 -10.43
N SER A 472 4.55 28.26 -9.77
CA SER A 472 4.98 28.51 -8.40
C SER A 472 6.48 28.27 -8.22
N PHE A 473 7.02 28.85 -7.15
CA PHE A 473 8.38 28.63 -6.70
C PHE A 473 8.37 28.66 -5.17
N ARG A 474 8.55 27.49 -4.53
CA ARG A 474 8.19 27.30 -3.11
C ARG A 474 9.28 27.70 -2.12
N PHE A 475 10.52 27.96 -2.52
CA PHE A 475 11.53 28.51 -1.60
C PHE A 475 11.47 30.04 -1.59
N GLN A 476 11.21 30.67 -0.43
CA GLN A 476 10.99 32.11 -0.34
C GLN A 476 12.30 32.89 -0.07
N PRO A 477 12.93 33.54 -1.06
CA PRO A 477 14.17 34.29 -0.86
C PRO A 477 13.97 35.49 0.10
N PRO A 478 15.03 35.95 0.78
CA PRO A 478 14.96 37.08 1.71
C PRO A 478 14.64 38.40 0.97
N PRO A 479 14.06 39.42 1.65
CA PRO A 479 13.55 40.65 1.01
C PRO A 479 14.57 41.51 0.27
N ASP A 480 15.87 41.33 0.55
CA ASP A 480 17.01 42.01 -0.05
C ASP A 480 17.71 41.21 -1.15
N SER A 481 17.27 39.96 -1.42
CA SER A 481 17.84 39.12 -2.48
C SER A 481 17.59 39.67 -3.89
N SER A 482 18.58 39.51 -4.77
CA SER A 482 18.42 39.82 -6.20
C SER A 482 17.38 38.96 -6.91
N ILE A 483 17.03 37.79 -6.37
CA ILE A 483 16.00 36.91 -6.92
C ILE A 483 14.62 37.09 -6.25
N TYR A 484 14.45 38.10 -5.38
CA TYR A 484 13.21 38.29 -4.61
C TYR A 484 11.94 38.37 -5.47
N GLY A 485 12.04 38.86 -6.72
CA GLY A 485 10.94 38.92 -7.68
C GLY A 485 10.48 37.58 -8.29
N LEU A 486 11.19 36.47 -8.03
CA LEU A 486 10.88 35.14 -8.58
C LEU A 486 9.64 34.49 -7.96
N VAL A 487 9.27 34.83 -6.72
CA VAL A 487 8.17 34.17 -5.98
C VAL A 487 6.89 35.01 -6.04
N PRO A 488 5.86 34.60 -6.83
CA PRO A 488 4.57 35.30 -6.87
C PRO A 488 3.74 35.05 -5.60
N TYR A 489 3.54 33.78 -5.23
CA TYR A 489 2.62 33.35 -4.18
C TYR A 489 3.33 33.17 -2.82
N ARG A 490 3.65 34.27 -2.13
CA ARG A 490 4.44 34.21 -0.88
C ARG A 490 3.74 33.47 0.27
N ASN A 491 2.42 33.55 0.32
CA ASN A 491 1.57 32.78 1.22
C ASN A 491 1.61 31.26 0.97
N GLU A 492 2.08 30.84 -0.21
CA GLU A 492 2.29 29.44 -0.59
C GLU A 492 3.78 29.19 -0.90
N SER A 493 4.66 29.66 -0.03
CA SER A 493 6.11 29.44 -0.11
C SER A 493 6.71 29.30 1.29
N TRP A 494 7.80 28.55 1.42
CA TRP A 494 8.52 28.33 2.67
C TRP A 494 9.67 29.33 2.84
N PRO A 495 9.63 30.22 3.85
CA PRO A 495 10.81 30.86 4.39
C PRO A 495 11.84 29.83 4.88
N PHE A 496 13.13 30.23 4.93
CA PHE A 496 14.22 29.38 5.43
C PHE A 496 13.92 28.72 6.78
N ALA A 497 13.29 29.44 7.72
CA ALA A 497 12.95 28.92 9.05
C ALA A 497 11.89 27.79 9.03
N ASP A 498 11.04 27.76 8.02
CA ASP A 498 10.02 26.72 7.83
C ASP A 498 10.60 25.52 7.08
N PHE A 499 11.36 25.75 6.00
CA PHE A 499 12.00 24.67 5.27
C PHE A 499 13.14 23.99 6.07
N SER A 500 13.89 24.74 6.88
CA SER A 500 14.87 24.19 7.83
C SER A 500 14.19 23.38 8.93
N ARG A 501 13.00 23.78 9.39
CA ARG A 501 12.19 23.00 10.35
C ARG A 501 11.65 21.71 9.74
N LEU A 502 11.22 21.74 8.48
CA LEU A 502 10.82 20.54 7.72
C LEU A 502 11.98 19.55 7.64
N GLN A 503 13.13 19.97 7.08
CA GLN A 503 14.34 19.14 7.01
C GLN A 503 14.74 18.57 8.37
N SER A 504 14.67 19.38 9.43
CA SER A 504 14.97 18.96 10.80
C SER A 504 13.99 17.90 11.36
N ARG A 505 12.70 17.93 10.95
CA ARG A 505 11.71 16.91 11.34
C ARG A 505 11.92 15.61 10.57
N CYS A 506 12.16 15.68 9.27
CA CYS A 506 12.50 14.52 8.44
C CYS A 506 13.76 13.83 8.98
N ALA A 507 14.82 14.61 9.24
CA ALA A 507 16.08 14.07 9.76
C ALA A 507 15.88 13.33 11.10
N GLN A 508 15.08 13.89 12.01
CA GLN A 508 14.73 13.25 13.30
C GLN A 508 14.03 11.90 13.16
N ARG A 509 13.54 11.58 11.95
CA ARG A 509 12.84 10.34 11.60
C ARG A 509 13.64 9.43 10.65
N GLY A 510 14.89 9.78 10.35
CA GLY A 510 15.75 9.03 9.43
C GLY A 510 15.57 9.39 7.95
N VAL A 511 14.77 10.42 7.64
CA VAL A 511 14.44 10.83 6.27
C VAL A 511 15.27 12.05 5.85
N THR A 512 15.95 11.95 4.71
CA THR A 512 16.66 13.06 4.06
C THR A 512 15.73 13.75 3.08
N VAL A 513 15.62 15.07 3.13
CA VAL A 513 14.87 15.82 2.11
C VAL A 513 15.76 16.05 0.91
N ILE A 514 15.31 15.65 -0.28
CA ILE A 514 15.96 15.96 -1.57
C ILE A 514 15.15 17.10 -2.21
N PRO A 515 15.64 18.36 -2.15
CA PRO A 515 14.97 19.48 -2.77
C PRO A 515 15.24 19.49 -4.27
N GLU A 516 14.24 19.90 -5.02
CA GLU A 516 14.31 20.10 -6.47
C GLU A 516 14.00 21.55 -6.84
N ILE A 517 14.77 22.09 -7.79
CA ILE A 517 14.42 23.30 -8.53
C ILE A 517 14.60 22.95 -10.00
N ASP A 518 13.50 22.73 -10.70
CA ASP A 518 13.54 22.28 -12.09
C ASP A 518 13.89 23.42 -13.06
N THR A 519 14.85 23.13 -13.93
CA THR A 519 15.29 23.92 -15.08
C THR A 519 15.97 22.98 -16.09
N PRO A 520 15.85 23.18 -17.42
CA PRO A 520 15.35 24.37 -18.12
C PRO A 520 13.88 24.28 -18.60
N ALA A 521 13.21 23.14 -18.48
CA ALA A 521 11.76 23.01 -18.64
C ALA A 521 11.04 23.49 -17.36
N HIS A 522 9.71 23.35 -17.29
CA HIS A 522 8.86 23.65 -16.10
C HIS A 522 9.08 25.04 -15.48
N SER A 523 9.61 25.96 -16.27
CA SER A 523 10.26 27.20 -15.84
C SER A 523 9.39 28.43 -16.07
N LEU A 524 8.07 28.28 -16.24
CA LEU A 524 7.17 29.42 -16.50
C LEU A 524 7.31 30.52 -15.44
N VAL A 525 7.54 30.15 -14.16
CA VAL A 525 7.73 31.12 -13.07
C VAL A 525 9.00 31.97 -13.27
N ILE A 526 10.08 31.37 -13.80
CA ILE A 526 11.32 32.08 -14.13
C ILE A 526 11.10 33.00 -15.34
N SER A 527 10.32 32.56 -16.34
CA SER A 527 9.95 33.39 -17.50
C SER A 527 8.95 34.50 -17.17
N GLN A 528 8.03 34.30 -16.22
CA GLN A 528 7.13 35.34 -15.70
C GLN A 528 7.94 36.43 -14.98
N TRP A 529 9.01 36.06 -14.27
CA TRP A 529 9.96 37.00 -13.66
C TRP A 529 10.91 37.67 -14.68
N LYS A 530 11.41 36.92 -15.67
CA LYS A 530 12.38 37.37 -16.68
C LYS A 530 12.02 36.86 -18.10
N PRO A 531 11.07 37.50 -18.81
CA PRO A 531 10.57 37.03 -20.11
C PRO A 531 11.62 36.92 -21.22
N GLN A 532 12.80 37.54 -21.06
CA GLN A 532 13.92 37.44 -22.01
C GLN A 532 14.71 36.13 -21.93
N LEU A 533 14.43 35.25 -20.95
CA LEU A 533 15.13 33.97 -20.80
C LEU A 533 14.45 32.80 -21.53
N MET A 534 13.17 32.92 -21.87
CA MET A 534 12.41 31.84 -22.52
C MET A 534 12.88 31.58 -23.97
N ILE A 535 12.66 30.36 -24.47
CA ILE A 535 12.63 30.10 -25.91
C ILE A 535 11.41 30.81 -26.51
N ASN A 536 11.60 31.56 -27.60
CA ASN A 536 10.56 32.43 -28.14
C ASN A 536 9.40 31.63 -28.75
N GLY A 537 8.31 31.52 -27.99
CA GLY A 537 7.09 30.80 -28.34
C GLY A 537 6.67 29.77 -27.29
N THR A 538 7.59 29.34 -26.41
CA THR A 538 7.37 28.35 -25.34
C THR A 538 7.73 29.00 -24.01
N PRO A 539 6.78 29.62 -23.29
CA PRO A 539 7.05 30.49 -22.15
C PRO A 539 7.51 29.73 -20.90
N ASP A 540 7.26 28.43 -20.84
CA ASP A 540 7.67 27.44 -19.85
C ASP A 540 9.11 26.91 -20.04
N VAL A 541 9.73 27.09 -21.21
CA VAL A 541 11.05 26.53 -21.52
C VAL A 541 12.13 27.62 -21.65
N LEU A 542 13.24 27.48 -20.92
CA LEU A 542 14.37 28.42 -20.92
C LEU A 542 15.34 28.17 -22.10
N ASN A 543 15.81 29.27 -22.71
CA ASN A 543 16.79 29.23 -23.78
C ASN A 543 18.21 29.14 -23.22
N LEU A 544 18.73 27.91 -23.13
CA LEU A 544 20.10 27.64 -22.69
C LEU A 544 21.19 28.31 -23.56
N THR A 545 20.90 28.67 -24.81
CA THR A 545 21.86 29.35 -25.70
C THR A 545 21.94 30.87 -25.47
N TYR A 546 21.02 31.45 -24.69
CA TYR A 546 21.04 32.87 -24.34
C TYR A 546 22.00 33.10 -23.16
N PRO A 547 23.09 33.90 -23.30
CA PRO A 547 24.17 33.93 -22.31
C PRO A 547 23.77 34.29 -20.86
N PRO A 548 22.73 35.11 -20.59
CA PRO A 548 22.23 35.35 -19.23
C PRO A 548 21.43 34.21 -18.57
N THR A 549 21.11 33.12 -19.27
CA THR A 549 20.25 32.03 -18.76
C THR A 549 20.95 31.22 -17.67
N ILE A 550 22.06 30.53 -17.98
CA ILE A 550 22.77 29.69 -17.00
C ILE A 550 23.26 30.52 -15.79
N PRO A 551 23.82 31.74 -15.94
CA PRO A 551 24.14 32.61 -14.81
C PRO A 551 22.92 33.04 -13.97
N THR A 552 21.71 33.12 -14.56
CA THR A 552 20.49 33.33 -13.77
C THR A 552 20.15 32.07 -12.96
N ILE A 553 20.20 30.88 -13.58
CA ILE A 553 19.90 29.61 -12.89
C ILE A 553 20.91 29.40 -11.74
N GLN A 554 22.20 29.60 -11.99
CA GLN A 554 23.25 29.62 -10.96
C GLN A 554 22.95 30.62 -9.84
N SER A 555 22.42 31.82 -10.14
CA SER A 555 22.04 32.80 -9.10
C SER A 555 20.83 32.38 -8.24
N ILE A 556 19.95 31.51 -8.77
CA ILE A 556 18.84 30.91 -8.00
C ILE A 556 19.42 29.84 -7.07
N TRP A 557 20.25 28.94 -7.59
CA TRP A 557 20.93 27.93 -6.78
C TRP A 557 21.86 28.53 -5.72
N ALA A 558 22.54 29.64 -5.98
CA ALA A 558 23.39 30.34 -5.01
C ALA A 558 22.66 30.76 -3.73
N GLU A 559 21.38 31.16 -3.83
CA GLU A 559 20.55 31.55 -2.70
C GLU A 559 20.15 30.34 -1.83
N PHE A 560 19.82 29.21 -2.48
CA PHE A 560 19.18 28.07 -1.82
C PHE A 560 20.09 26.88 -1.51
N LEU A 561 21.23 26.70 -2.19
CA LEU A 561 22.22 25.66 -1.85
C LEU A 561 22.64 25.67 -0.36
N PRO A 562 22.83 26.83 0.32
CA PRO A 562 23.13 26.87 1.75
C PRO A 562 21.98 26.41 2.66
N TRP A 563 20.75 26.31 2.15
CA TRP A 563 19.57 25.88 2.90
C TRP A 563 19.47 24.35 2.97
N PHE A 564 20.09 23.64 2.01
CA PHE A 564 19.83 22.24 1.73
C PHE A 564 20.82 21.32 2.50
N THR A 565 20.29 20.42 3.33
CA THR A 565 21.08 19.56 4.25
C THR A 565 21.47 18.19 3.67
N SER A 566 20.91 17.84 2.50
CA SER A 566 21.27 16.66 1.72
C SER A 566 22.66 16.76 1.09
N SER A 567 23.25 15.61 0.74
CA SER A 567 24.48 15.51 -0.07
C SER A 567 24.20 15.59 -1.58
N GLU A 568 22.93 15.56 -1.99
CA GLU A 568 22.49 15.62 -3.38
C GLU A 568 21.25 16.52 -3.50
N VAL A 569 21.08 17.15 -4.65
CA VAL A 569 19.90 17.96 -5.02
C VAL A 569 19.40 17.54 -6.40
N HIS A 570 18.10 17.67 -6.67
CA HIS A 570 17.55 17.43 -8.00
C HIS A 570 17.52 18.75 -8.78
N ILE A 571 17.98 18.76 -10.04
CA ILE A 571 17.87 19.96 -10.90
C ILE A 571 16.73 19.87 -11.92
N GLY A 572 15.89 18.84 -11.80
CA GLY A 572 14.84 18.48 -12.75
C GLY A 572 15.45 18.05 -14.08
N ALA A 573 15.26 18.90 -15.09
CA ALA A 573 15.80 18.75 -16.44
C ALA A 573 15.19 17.58 -17.23
N ASP A 574 13.90 17.33 -17.02
CA ASP A 574 12.97 16.57 -17.87
C ASP A 574 12.38 17.44 -19.01
N GLU A 575 11.53 16.81 -19.83
CA GLU A 575 10.71 17.34 -20.96
C GLU A 575 11.40 18.30 -21.97
N TYR A 576 12.72 18.43 -21.93
CA TYR A 576 13.46 19.33 -22.82
C TYR A 576 13.69 18.71 -24.20
N ALA A 577 13.42 19.49 -25.26
CA ALA A 577 13.38 18.97 -26.62
C ALA A 577 14.72 18.33 -27.07
N ALA A 578 14.67 17.06 -27.48
CA ALA A 578 15.82 16.27 -27.97
C ALA A 578 16.61 16.93 -29.13
N SER A 579 16.00 17.86 -29.88
CA SER A 579 16.67 18.68 -30.89
C SER A 579 17.65 19.73 -30.32
N LEU A 580 17.68 19.89 -28.99
CA LEU A 580 18.53 20.79 -28.22
C LEU A 580 19.47 20.03 -27.25
N ALA A 581 19.74 18.75 -27.54
CA ALA A 581 20.56 17.85 -26.71
C ALA A 581 21.96 18.40 -26.36
N ASP A 582 22.71 18.96 -27.32
CA ASP A 582 24.07 19.49 -27.02
C ASP A 582 24.05 20.67 -26.00
N PRO A 583 23.19 21.70 -26.15
CA PRO A 583 22.95 22.70 -25.10
C PRO A 583 22.51 22.13 -23.75
N TYR A 584 21.62 21.13 -23.76
CA TYR A 584 21.11 20.47 -22.56
C TYR A 584 22.22 19.74 -21.78
N ILE A 585 22.99 18.89 -22.45
CA ILE A 585 24.14 18.17 -21.88
C ILE A 585 25.18 19.14 -21.33
N ALA A 586 25.44 20.24 -22.05
CA ALA A 586 26.35 21.29 -21.57
C ALA A 586 25.84 21.96 -20.28
N PHE A 587 24.54 22.25 -20.19
CA PHE A 587 23.90 22.81 -19.00
C PHE A 587 23.95 21.85 -17.80
N VAL A 588 23.57 20.58 -17.95
CA VAL A 588 23.62 19.59 -16.85
C VAL A 588 25.05 19.44 -16.32
N ASN A 589 26.04 19.38 -17.22
CA ASN A 589 27.45 19.29 -16.83
C ASN A 589 27.98 20.58 -16.16
N GLU A 590 27.57 21.77 -16.61
CA GLU A 590 27.92 23.04 -15.96
C GLU A 590 27.28 23.16 -14.58
N MET A 591 26.00 22.80 -14.43
CA MET A 591 25.29 22.83 -13.15
C MET A 591 25.84 21.81 -12.15
N SER A 592 26.18 20.60 -12.59
CA SER A 592 26.89 19.59 -11.79
C SER A 592 28.21 20.15 -11.26
N SER A 593 29.05 20.67 -12.15
CA SER A 593 30.35 21.28 -11.82
C SER A 593 30.22 22.50 -10.88
N TYR A 594 29.16 23.29 -11.04
CA TYR A 594 28.86 24.45 -10.21
C TYR A 594 28.41 24.05 -8.80
N ILE A 595 27.47 23.12 -8.68
CA ILE A 595 26.91 22.67 -7.40
C ILE A 595 27.95 21.91 -6.57
N GLU A 596 28.78 21.06 -7.21
CA GLU A 596 29.93 20.43 -6.55
C GLU A 596 30.91 21.49 -6.03
N LYS A 597 31.28 22.48 -6.86
CA LYS A 597 32.25 23.52 -6.52
C LYS A 597 31.80 24.45 -5.38
N GLU A 598 30.53 24.87 -5.37
CA GLU A 598 30.02 25.83 -4.36
C GLU A 598 29.59 25.14 -3.06
N SER A 599 29.25 23.85 -3.08
CA SER A 599 28.59 23.19 -1.93
C SER A 599 29.08 21.77 -1.59
N GLY A 600 29.89 21.14 -2.44
CA GLY A 600 30.34 19.75 -2.25
C GLY A 600 29.22 18.70 -2.40
N LYS A 601 28.10 19.07 -3.04
CA LYS A 601 26.95 18.19 -3.30
C LYS A 601 27.04 17.58 -4.69
N GLY A 602 26.53 16.37 -4.85
CA GLY A 602 26.19 15.80 -6.16
C GLY A 602 24.85 16.36 -6.68
N ILE A 603 24.52 16.04 -7.93
CA ILE A 603 23.21 16.34 -8.52
C ILE A 603 22.52 15.08 -9.03
N ARG A 604 21.19 15.18 -9.10
CA ARG A 604 20.29 14.27 -9.81
C ARG A 604 19.59 15.03 -10.94
N VAL A 605 19.32 14.33 -12.03
CA VAL A 605 18.43 14.76 -13.12
C VAL A 605 17.41 13.67 -13.39
N TRP A 606 16.26 14.02 -13.93
CA TRP A 606 15.40 13.04 -14.57
C TRP A 606 16.10 12.46 -15.80
N GLY A 607 15.84 11.20 -16.10
CA GLY A 607 16.27 10.59 -17.36
C GLY A 607 15.56 11.29 -18.51
N THR A 608 16.31 11.95 -19.38
CA THR A 608 15.82 12.48 -20.66
C THR A 608 16.41 11.64 -21.78
N TYR A 609 15.90 11.78 -23.00
CA TYR A 609 16.53 11.26 -24.21
C TYR A 609 17.24 12.39 -24.97
N GLU A 610 18.53 12.59 -24.68
CA GLU A 610 19.40 13.61 -25.27
C GLU A 610 20.38 13.06 -26.34
N PRO A 611 19.93 12.73 -27.57
CA PRO A 611 20.75 12.09 -28.60
C PRO A 611 21.85 13.02 -29.17
N SER A 612 23.03 13.00 -28.54
CA SER A 612 24.25 13.63 -29.05
C SER A 612 25.20 12.62 -29.71
N SER A 613 26.07 13.15 -30.57
CA SER A 613 27.24 12.43 -31.13
C SER A 613 28.57 13.12 -30.79
N THR A 614 28.53 14.13 -29.92
CA THR A 614 29.70 14.96 -29.56
C THR A 614 29.93 15.07 -28.06
N SER A 615 28.87 14.90 -27.26
CA SER A 615 28.81 15.18 -25.83
C SER A 615 28.04 14.09 -25.09
N ALA A 616 28.26 13.96 -23.78
CA ALA A 616 27.49 13.10 -22.88
C ALA A 616 27.40 13.75 -21.49
N ILE A 617 26.43 13.34 -20.67
CA ILE A 617 26.35 13.75 -19.27
C ILE A 617 27.53 13.12 -18.50
N SER A 618 28.03 13.79 -17.46
CA SER A 618 29.05 13.22 -16.57
C SER A 618 28.46 12.07 -15.76
N THR A 619 29.13 10.92 -15.71
CA THR A 619 28.75 9.77 -14.86
C THR A 619 28.84 10.04 -13.35
N ASN A 620 29.30 11.23 -12.94
CA ASN A 620 29.14 11.73 -11.57
C ASN A 620 27.67 12.12 -11.25
N VAL A 621 26.84 12.36 -12.27
CA VAL A 621 25.41 12.65 -12.13
C VAL A 621 24.64 11.34 -11.94
N THR A 622 23.70 11.32 -10.99
CA THR A 622 22.73 10.22 -10.88
C THR A 622 21.52 10.51 -11.77
N ILE A 623 21.09 9.53 -12.55
CA ILE A 623 19.91 9.62 -13.41
C ILE A 623 18.70 9.01 -12.68
N GLN A 624 17.58 9.71 -12.65
CA GLN A 624 16.30 9.24 -12.12
C GLN A 624 15.38 8.91 -13.32
N HIS A 625 15.39 7.65 -13.74
CA HIS A 625 14.65 7.22 -14.93
C HIS A 625 13.16 7.05 -14.62
N TRP A 626 12.29 7.52 -15.53
CA TRP A 626 10.85 7.67 -15.28
C TRP A 626 9.93 7.24 -16.44
N ASP A 627 10.42 6.96 -17.65
CA ASP A 627 9.56 6.63 -18.80
C ASP A 627 10.25 5.78 -19.89
N PHE A 628 9.45 5.05 -20.68
CA PHE A 628 9.79 4.65 -22.04
C PHE A 628 8.70 5.12 -23.04
N PRO A 629 9.05 5.88 -24.09
CA PRO A 629 10.37 5.94 -24.73
C PRO A 629 11.18 7.23 -24.50
N ASP A 630 10.66 8.21 -23.75
CA ASP A 630 11.17 9.58 -23.78
C ASP A 630 12.34 9.83 -22.78
N ALA A 631 12.64 8.86 -21.91
CA ALA A 631 13.86 8.82 -21.09
C ALA A 631 14.94 7.87 -21.65
N SER A 632 16.20 8.14 -21.33
CA SER A 632 17.33 7.24 -21.64
C SER A 632 17.18 5.86 -20.97
N ILE A 633 17.56 4.81 -21.72
CA ILE A 633 17.36 3.40 -21.37
C ILE A 633 18.25 3.00 -20.16
N PRO A 634 17.67 2.53 -19.03
CA PRO A 634 18.41 2.25 -17.78
C PRO A 634 19.57 1.27 -17.94
N VAL A 635 19.38 0.16 -18.66
CA VAL A 635 20.44 -0.85 -18.82
C VAL A 635 21.66 -0.30 -19.57
N LEU A 636 21.46 0.60 -20.54
CA LEU A 636 22.55 1.24 -21.27
C LEU A 636 23.27 2.28 -20.42
N LEU A 637 22.52 3.05 -19.61
CA LEU A 637 23.11 3.96 -18.61
C LEU A 637 23.96 3.19 -17.58
N LEU A 638 23.54 2.00 -17.17
CA LEU A 638 24.30 1.16 -16.24
C LEU A 638 25.55 0.54 -16.91
N GLU A 639 25.47 0.14 -18.18
CA GLU A 639 26.62 -0.31 -18.97
C GLU A 639 27.66 0.82 -19.18
N ASP A 640 27.22 2.05 -19.43
CA ASP A 640 28.08 3.25 -19.54
C ASP A 640 28.59 3.76 -18.16
N GLY A 641 28.13 3.16 -17.05
CA GLY A 641 28.65 3.38 -15.71
C GLY A 641 28.02 4.55 -14.94
N TYR A 642 26.82 5.00 -15.31
CA TYR A 642 26.01 5.92 -14.51
C TYR A 642 25.43 5.21 -13.27
N ARG A 643 24.96 6.00 -12.29
CA ARG A 643 24.11 5.52 -11.21
C ARG A 643 22.65 5.83 -11.54
N VAL A 644 21.75 4.86 -11.37
CA VAL A 644 20.34 4.98 -11.74
C VAL A 644 19.42 4.80 -10.54
N ILE A 645 18.40 5.65 -10.44
CA ILE A 645 17.24 5.52 -9.55
C ILE A 645 16.02 5.17 -10.42
N ASN A 646 15.21 4.22 -9.97
CA ASN A 646 14.00 3.79 -10.65
C ASN A 646 12.77 4.59 -10.19
N SER A 647 12.13 5.28 -11.13
CA SER A 647 10.89 6.03 -10.96
C SER A 647 9.88 5.78 -12.11
N GLU A 648 10.03 4.67 -12.85
CA GLU A 648 9.24 4.34 -14.05
C GLU A 648 7.73 4.56 -13.87
N GLN A 649 7.13 5.36 -14.75
CA GLN A 649 5.75 5.82 -14.62
C GLN A 649 4.71 4.71 -14.66
N ALA A 650 4.91 3.66 -15.47
CA ALA A 650 4.01 2.50 -15.56
C ALA A 650 3.92 1.68 -14.26
N PHE A 651 4.85 1.92 -13.32
CA PHE A 651 4.88 1.29 -12.00
C PHE A 651 4.65 2.27 -10.84
N LEU A 652 5.22 3.47 -10.93
CA LEU A 652 5.56 4.31 -9.77
C LEU A 652 5.03 5.76 -9.83
N TYR A 653 4.40 6.20 -10.92
CA TYR A 653 3.77 7.52 -10.99
C TYR A 653 2.31 7.46 -10.51
N LEU A 654 1.91 8.46 -9.72
CA LEU A 654 0.58 8.61 -9.15
C LEU A 654 0.03 10.02 -9.40
N GLU A 655 -1.30 10.13 -9.49
CA GLU A 655 -1.99 11.41 -9.70
C GLU A 655 -2.81 11.82 -8.47
N GLY A 656 -2.65 13.07 -8.02
CA GLY A 656 -3.17 13.63 -6.76
C GLY A 656 -4.67 13.81 -6.65
N LYS A 657 -5.45 13.59 -7.72
CA LYS A 657 -6.93 13.65 -7.62
C LYS A 657 -7.73 12.65 -8.43
N ILE A 658 -7.55 12.52 -9.74
CA ILE A 658 -8.23 11.52 -10.58
C ILE A 658 -7.29 11.02 -11.69
N PRO A 659 -7.38 9.76 -12.13
CA PRO A 659 -6.66 9.31 -13.32
C PRO A 659 -7.09 10.14 -14.53
N GLY A 660 -6.14 10.88 -15.11
CA GLY A 660 -6.36 11.71 -16.30
C GLY A 660 -6.30 10.92 -17.59
N GLU A 661 -6.12 11.63 -18.70
CA GLU A 661 -5.89 10.98 -20.00
C GLU A 661 -4.49 10.34 -20.07
N SER A 662 -3.57 10.76 -19.18
CA SER A 662 -2.33 10.06 -18.82
C SER A 662 -2.56 8.69 -18.17
N GLY A 663 -3.76 8.41 -17.64
CA GLY A 663 -4.14 7.13 -17.03
C GLY A 663 -3.53 6.83 -15.66
N LEU A 664 -2.71 7.74 -15.11
CA LEU A 664 -1.98 7.53 -13.86
C LEU A 664 -2.90 7.21 -12.66
N PRO A 665 -2.64 6.14 -11.89
CA PRO A 665 -3.50 5.75 -10.78
C PRO A 665 -3.35 6.66 -9.56
N GLN A 666 -4.34 6.66 -8.66
CA GLN A 666 -4.20 7.33 -7.35
C GLN A 666 -3.25 6.56 -6.41
N THR A 667 -3.15 5.23 -6.52
CA THR A 667 -2.43 4.38 -5.57
C THR A 667 -1.58 3.34 -6.29
N LEU A 668 -0.41 3.00 -5.73
CA LEU A 668 0.45 1.94 -6.28
C LEU A 668 -0.32 0.61 -6.35
N ASN A 669 -0.09 -0.16 -7.42
CA ASN A 669 -0.74 -1.46 -7.61
C ASN A 669 -0.13 -2.50 -6.66
N ILE A 670 -0.71 -2.62 -5.45
CA ILE A 670 -0.22 -3.52 -4.39
C ILE A 670 -0.01 -4.95 -4.92
N THR A 671 -0.91 -5.47 -5.76
CA THR A 671 -0.76 -6.80 -6.35
C THR A 671 0.51 -6.94 -7.20
N LEU A 672 0.87 -5.90 -7.95
CA LEU A 672 2.06 -5.85 -8.81
C LEU A 672 3.36 -5.67 -8.02
N LEU A 673 3.30 -4.93 -6.91
CA LEU A 673 4.44 -4.78 -5.98
C LEU A 673 4.66 -6.04 -5.14
N PHE A 674 3.65 -6.88 -4.93
CA PHE A 674 3.77 -8.16 -4.22
C PHE A 674 3.89 -9.41 -5.13
N SER A 675 3.60 -9.33 -6.43
CA SER A 675 3.77 -10.48 -7.34
C SER A 675 5.24 -10.86 -7.53
N GLY A 676 6.14 -9.87 -7.43
CA GLY A 676 7.59 -10.06 -7.55
C GLY A 676 8.08 -10.05 -8.99
N ALA A 677 9.36 -9.72 -9.15
CA ALA A 677 10.01 -9.74 -10.44
C ALA A 677 10.18 -11.18 -10.94
N ASP A 678 9.66 -11.48 -12.14
CA ASP A 678 10.09 -12.64 -12.93
C ASP A 678 10.88 -12.20 -14.17
N ALA A 679 11.50 -13.15 -14.86
CA ALA A 679 12.32 -12.89 -16.04
C ALA A 679 11.51 -12.44 -17.28
N GLU A 680 10.18 -12.38 -17.20
CA GLU A 680 9.27 -11.94 -18.26
C GLU A 680 8.61 -10.57 -17.94
N GLY A 681 8.88 -9.97 -16.77
CA GLY A 681 8.41 -8.65 -16.36
C GLY A 681 7.11 -8.64 -15.52
N GLY A 682 6.65 -9.80 -15.03
CA GLY A 682 5.32 -10.00 -14.40
C GLY A 682 5.07 -9.32 -13.04
N GLY A 683 6.00 -8.50 -12.54
CA GLY A 683 5.88 -7.81 -11.25
C GLY A 683 7.07 -6.90 -10.95
N TRP A 684 6.92 -6.06 -9.92
CA TRP A 684 7.85 -4.97 -9.66
C TRP A 684 8.82 -5.21 -8.49
N ALA A 685 10.06 -4.80 -8.69
CA ALA A 685 11.09 -4.55 -7.69
C ALA A 685 12.01 -3.40 -8.19
N PRO A 686 12.84 -2.76 -7.35
CA PRO A 686 13.63 -1.58 -7.77
C PRO A 686 14.56 -1.78 -8.97
N ASN A 687 14.99 -3.01 -9.27
CA ASN A 687 15.80 -3.40 -10.42
C ASN A 687 15.00 -3.64 -11.73
N ILE A 688 13.67 -3.49 -11.69
CA ILE A 688 12.74 -3.71 -12.80
C ILE A 688 12.24 -2.35 -13.32
N PHE A 689 12.72 -1.98 -14.50
CA PHE A 689 12.33 -0.76 -15.20
C PHE A 689 11.26 -1.03 -16.29
N SER A 690 11.03 -2.28 -16.71
CA SER A 690 10.01 -2.60 -17.70
C SER A 690 9.16 -3.82 -17.33
N ALA A 691 7.84 -3.68 -17.47
CA ALA A 691 6.86 -4.75 -17.33
C ALA A 691 6.71 -5.63 -18.59
N SER A 692 7.34 -5.25 -19.71
CA SER A 692 7.06 -5.79 -21.04
C SER A 692 8.30 -6.17 -21.84
N ASP A 693 9.49 -5.66 -21.48
CA ASP A 693 10.77 -6.05 -22.06
C ASP A 693 11.79 -6.35 -20.96
N GLY A 694 11.99 -7.65 -20.70
CA GLY A 694 12.99 -8.15 -19.76
C GLY A 694 14.44 -7.76 -20.11
N GLY A 695 14.71 -7.31 -21.34
CA GLY A 695 16.00 -6.75 -21.75
C GLY A 695 16.33 -5.40 -21.11
N ASN A 696 15.33 -4.66 -20.61
CA ASN A 696 15.52 -3.38 -19.91
C ASN A 696 15.54 -3.54 -18.37
N ASN A 697 15.59 -4.77 -17.88
CA ASN A 697 15.63 -5.10 -16.45
C ASN A 697 17.01 -5.59 -16.03
N THR A 698 17.31 -5.49 -14.74
CA THR A 698 18.62 -5.83 -14.16
C THR A 698 18.52 -6.89 -13.07
N GLU A 699 19.64 -7.54 -12.75
CA GLU A 699 19.75 -8.37 -11.54
C GLU A 699 19.59 -7.50 -10.28
N PHE A 700 18.94 -8.04 -9.25
CA PHE A 700 18.60 -7.30 -8.02
C PHE A 700 19.82 -6.77 -7.23
N ASN A 701 21.03 -7.21 -7.57
CA ASN A 701 22.30 -6.86 -6.95
C ASN A 701 23.20 -5.98 -7.83
N ASP A 702 22.67 -5.39 -8.90
CA ASP A 702 23.42 -4.43 -9.71
C ASP A 702 23.96 -3.26 -8.86
N PRO A 703 25.24 -2.87 -8.99
CA PRO A 703 25.87 -1.83 -8.17
C PRO A 703 25.60 -0.38 -8.62
N GLY A 704 25.09 -0.18 -9.84
CA GLY A 704 24.65 1.12 -10.35
C GLY A 704 23.20 1.45 -10.01
N VAL A 705 22.34 0.43 -9.86
CA VAL A 705 20.96 0.59 -9.37
C VAL A 705 20.97 1.01 -7.88
N ARG A 706 20.74 2.29 -7.63
CA ARG A 706 20.71 2.85 -6.26
C ARG A 706 19.47 2.41 -5.49
N GLY A 707 18.36 2.18 -6.19
CA GLY A 707 17.05 1.90 -5.59
C GLY A 707 15.94 2.59 -6.36
N ALA A 708 14.89 3.03 -5.66
CA ALA A 708 13.70 3.57 -6.29
C ALA A 708 13.08 4.77 -5.54
N ILE A 709 12.39 5.62 -6.29
CA ILE A 709 11.53 6.70 -5.80
C ILE A 709 10.21 6.63 -6.56
N PHE A 710 9.08 6.59 -5.86
CA PHE A 710 7.76 6.72 -6.48
C PHE A 710 7.24 8.16 -6.34
N ALA A 711 6.46 8.63 -7.30
CA ALA A 711 6.05 10.04 -7.40
C ALA A 711 4.53 10.20 -7.24
N LEU A 712 4.10 11.32 -6.66
CA LEU A 712 2.76 11.87 -6.84
C LEU A 712 2.87 13.25 -7.46
N TRP A 713 2.25 13.39 -8.63
CA TRP A 713 2.02 14.64 -9.36
C TRP A 713 0.64 15.21 -9.04
N ASN A 714 0.44 16.52 -9.21
CA ASN A 714 -0.82 17.22 -9.01
C ASN A 714 -1.22 17.99 -10.28
N ASP A 715 -1.31 17.31 -11.43
CA ASP A 715 -1.51 17.92 -12.76
C ASP A 715 -2.80 18.74 -12.86
N TRP A 716 -3.81 18.35 -12.08
CA TRP A 716 -5.09 19.05 -11.93
C TRP A 716 -4.98 20.42 -11.24
N GLY A 717 -3.82 20.76 -10.70
CA GLY A 717 -3.48 22.07 -10.15
C GLY A 717 -3.95 22.34 -8.72
N PRO A 718 -3.80 23.58 -8.25
CA PRO A 718 -3.66 23.89 -6.83
C PRO A 718 -4.92 23.65 -5.99
N ASN A 719 -6.11 23.70 -6.58
CA ASN A 719 -7.37 23.49 -5.86
C ASN A 719 -7.94 22.07 -5.99
N SER A 720 -7.27 21.17 -6.73
CA SER A 720 -7.81 19.85 -7.10
C SER A 720 -7.98 18.89 -5.92
N THR A 721 -7.05 18.91 -4.96
CA THR A 721 -6.97 17.99 -3.82
C THR A 721 -6.80 18.76 -2.51
N THR A 722 -6.67 18.06 -1.39
CA THR A 722 -6.26 18.65 -0.10
C THR A 722 -5.11 17.85 0.50
N PRO A 723 -4.27 18.42 1.38
CA PRO A 723 -3.15 17.69 1.99
C PRO A 723 -3.56 16.37 2.66
N LEU A 724 -4.73 16.35 3.32
CA LEU A 724 -5.23 15.14 3.96
C LEU A 724 -5.75 14.10 2.95
N GLU A 725 -6.31 14.51 1.81
CA GLU A 725 -6.62 13.57 0.72
C GLU A 725 -5.33 12.95 0.15
N THR A 726 -4.31 13.76 -0.16
CA THR A 726 -2.98 13.28 -0.57
C THR A 726 -2.38 12.29 0.43
N TYR A 727 -2.53 12.53 1.74
CA TYR A 727 -2.10 11.57 2.76
C TYR A 727 -2.95 10.29 2.76
N TYR A 728 -4.29 10.38 2.71
CA TYR A 728 -5.15 9.20 2.75
C TYR A 728 -4.90 8.27 1.55
N GLN A 729 -4.75 8.85 0.36
CA GLN A 729 -4.37 8.20 -0.89
C GLN A 729 -3.03 7.45 -0.75
N LEU A 730 -1.98 8.13 -0.29
CA LEU A 730 -0.62 7.59 -0.32
C LEU A 730 -0.21 6.75 0.88
N SER A 731 -0.94 6.85 2.00
CA SER A 731 -0.58 6.21 3.29
C SER A 731 -0.23 4.72 3.17
N GLN A 732 -0.98 3.96 2.37
CA GLN A 732 -0.74 2.53 2.11
C GLN A 732 0.37 2.30 1.07
N SER A 733 0.43 3.13 0.03
CA SER A 733 1.47 3.11 -1.01
C SER A 733 2.87 3.27 -0.40
N LEU A 734 3.05 4.25 0.49
CA LEU A 734 4.29 4.47 1.26
C LEU A 734 4.74 3.22 2.04
N ALA A 735 3.79 2.53 2.67
CA ALA A 735 4.08 1.36 3.49
C ALA A 735 4.43 0.12 2.65
N VAL A 736 3.73 -0.11 1.53
CA VAL A 736 4.09 -1.17 0.57
C VAL A 736 5.45 -0.90 -0.08
N PHE A 737 5.69 0.35 -0.48
CA PHE A 737 6.94 0.75 -1.11
C PHE A 737 8.13 0.64 -0.13
N ALA A 738 7.96 1.00 1.14
CA ALA A 738 8.96 0.78 2.17
C ALA A 738 9.27 -0.72 2.40
N GLU A 739 8.25 -1.58 2.41
CA GLU A 739 8.47 -3.04 2.43
C GLU A 739 9.26 -3.51 1.21
N LYS A 740 8.88 -3.13 -0.02
CA LYS A 740 9.50 -3.68 -1.23
C LYS A 740 10.86 -3.07 -1.60
N THR A 741 11.15 -1.83 -1.18
CA THR A 741 12.50 -1.25 -1.30
C THR A 741 13.46 -1.64 -0.17
N TRP A 742 12.96 -2.15 0.96
CA TRP A 742 13.80 -2.71 2.02
C TRP A 742 14.01 -4.22 1.85
N ALA A 743 12.94 -4.96 1.54
CA ALA A 743 12.94 -6.41 1.39
C ALA A 743 13.28 -6.88 -0.03
N GLY A 744 12.74 -6.25 -1.07
CA GLY A 744 12.85 -6.73 -2.44
C GLY A 744 11.88 -7.88 -2.74
N SER A 745 10.93 -7.61 -3.63
CA SER A 745 9.88 -8.53 -4.08
C SER A 745 10.48 -9.78 -4.73
N GLY A 746 10.30 -10.95 -4.12
CA GLY A 746 10.92 -12.21 -4.57
C GLY A 746 12.39 -12.40 -4.17
N VAL A 747 13.03 -11.38 -3.55
CA VAL A 747 14.46 -11.39 -3.22
C VAL A 747 14.70 -11.89 -1.79
N ARG A 748 13.89 -11.45 -0.82
CA ARG A 748 14.07 -11.77 0.61
C ARG A 748 13.10 -12.86 1.06
N VAL A 749 13.65 -14.02 1.44
CA VAL A 749 12.91 -15.18 2.01
C VAL A 749 12.09 -14.83 3.28
N SER A 750 12.36 -13.68 3.91
CA SER A 750 11.58 -13.17 5.05
C SER A 750 10.54 -12.09 4.73
N GLU A 751 10.35 -11.72 3.47
CA GLU A 751 9.39 -10.69 3.03
C GLU A 751 7.95 -10.98 3.46
N LEU A 752 7.14 -9.92 3.55
CA LEU A 752 5.71 -10.07 3.82
C LEU A 752 4.96 -10.64 2.60
N THR A 753 3.96 -11.47 2.88
CA THR A 753 2.86 -11.71 1.95
C THR A 753 1.83 -10.56 2.02
N VAL A 754 0.94 -10.46 1.02
CA VAL A 754 -0.12 -9.44 1.01
C VAL A 754 -1.00 -9.54 2.27
N GLU A 755 -1.37 -10.76 2.68
CA GLU A 755 -2.22 -10.98 3.86
C GLU A 755 -1.52 -10.60 5.17
N GLN A 756 -0.19 -10.74 5.23
CA GLN A 756 0.61 -10.31 6.37
C GLN A 756 0.72 -8.79 6.44
N PHE A 757 0.89 -8.13 5.29
CA PHE A 757 0.89 -6.67 5.18
C PHE A 757 -0.48 -6.10 5.57
N GLU A 758 -1.58 -6.57 4.98
CA GLU A 758 -2.94 -6.10 5.27
C GLU A 758 -3.38 -6.38 6.73
N ALA A 759 -2.84 -7.41 7.38
CA ALA A 759 -3.06 -7.65 8.81
C ALA A 759 -2.29 -6.66 9.72
N ALA A 760 -1.11 -6.19 9.30
CA ALA A 760 -0.25 -5.32 10.08
C ALA A 760 -0.54 -3.82 9.86
N TYR A 761 -0.64 -3.43 8.59
CA TYR A 761 -0.65 -2.04 8.14
C TYR A 761 -1.71 -1.16 8.83
N PRO A 762 -3.00 -1.56 8.94
CA PRO A 762 -4.03 -0.72 9.57
C PRO A 762 -3.71 -0.39 11.04
N THR A 763 -3.10 -1.33 11.77
CA THR A 763 -2.70 -1.13 13.17
C THR A 763 -1.47 -0.23 13.25
N LEU A 764 -0.46 -0.44 12.40
CA LEU A 764 0.75 0.37 12.37
C LEU A 764 0.47 1.82 11.94
N ASN A 765 -0.37 2.03 10.94
CA ASN A 765 -0.77 3.37 10.46
C ASN A 765 -1.59 4.14 11.51
N ALA A 766 -2.52 3.47 12.22
CA ALA A 766 -3.31 4.09 13.27
C ALA A 766 -2.49 4.51 14.51
N TRP A 767 -1.30 3.93 14.70
CA TRP A 767 -0.43 4.14 15.87
C TRP A 767 1.01 4.53 15.50
N ALA A 768 1.25 5.16 14.34
CA ALA A 768 2.59 5.64 13.99
C ALA A 768 2.95 6.89 14.86
N PRO A 769 4.08 6.90 15.59
CA PRO A 769 4.32 7.87 16.67
C PRO A 769 4.80 9.25 16.18
N GLY A 770 4.41 10.29 16.91
CA GLY A 770 4.79 11.70 16.73
C GLY A 770 4.23 12.35 15.45
N GLN A 771 3.14 11.82 14.91
CA GLN A 771 2.33 12.40 13.83
C GLN A 771 0.84 12.18 14.17
N ASN A 772 -0.08 12.90 13.53
CA ASN A 772 -1.51 12.56 13.63
C ASN A 772 -2.25 12.87 12.33
N LEU A 773 -1.73 12.42 11.19
CA LEU A 773 -2.30 12.63 9.85
C LEU A 773 -3.66 11.96 9.67
N ASN A 774 -3.93 10.86 10.39
CA ASN A 774 -5.27 10.29 10.52
C ASN A 774 -6.24 11.17 11.36
N ARG A 775 -5.74 12.24 11.99
CA ARG A 775 -6.47 13.19 12.85
C ARG A 775 -7.37 12.46 13.87
N VAL A 776 -6.81 11.45 14.52
CA VAL A 776 -7.46 10.59 15.53
C VAL A 776 -7.59 11.34 16.85
N VAL A 777 -8.76 11.26 17.46
CA VAL A 777 -9.03 11.80 18.80
C VAL A 777 -8.68 10.74 19.85
N LYS A 778 -7.65 10.99 20.66
CA LYS A 778 -7.17 10.02 21.66
C LYS A 778 -8.29 9.65 22.63
N GLY A 779 -8.58 8.34 22.74
CA GLY A 779 -9.68 7.80 23.55
C GLY A 779 -11.06 7.76 22.88
N LYS A 780 -11.16 8.07 21.58
CA LYS A 780 -12.37 7.90 20.74
C LYS A 780 -11.98 7.05 19.53
N ASN A 781 -12.57 5.86 19.38
CA ASN A 781 -12.15 4.89 18.35
C ASN A 781 -13.27 3.95 17.87
N LYS A 782 -14.53 4.31 18.10
CA LYS A 782 -15.70 3.54 17.64
C LYS A 782 -16.65 4.42 16.86
N ALA A 783 -17.23 3.87 15.80
CA ALA A 783 -18.29 4.52 15.04
C ALA A 783 -19.43 4.99 15.97
N GLY A 784 -19.82 6.25 15.84
CA GLY A 784 -20.80 6.92 16.69
C GLY A 784 -20.28 7.54 17.98
N ASP A 785 -19.00 7.34 18.35
CA ASP A 785 -18.37 8.00 19.51
C ASP A 785 -18.54 9.52 19.43
N ILE A 786 -19.12 10.13 20.45
CA ILE A 786 -19.26 11.58 20.55
C ILE A 786 -17.89 12.18 20.89
N VAL A 787 -17.37 13.05 20.01
CA VAL A 787 -16.19 13.87 20.27
C VAL A 787 -16.59 15.00 21.22
N PHE A 788 -17.58 15.81 20.84
CA PHE A 788 -18.24 16.81 21.69
C PHE A 788 -19.72 16.99 21.35
N ALA A 789 -20.49 17.55 22.28
CA ALA A 789 -21.90 17.91 22.11
C ALA A 789 -22.25 19.16 22.93
N PHE A 790 -22.87 20.17 22.31
CA PHE A 790 -23.21 21.46 22.92
C PHE A 790 -24.64 21.90 22.57
N GLY A 791 -25.45 22.25 23.58
CA GLY A 791 -26.86 22.62 23.41
C GLY A 791 -27.07 24.01 22.79
N ARG A 792 -26.71 25.06 23.53
CA ARG A 792 -26.60 26.44 22.99
C ARG A 792 -25.29 27.05 23.50
N LEU A 793 -24.55 27.69 22.61
CA LEU A 793 -23.27 28.31 22.94
C LEU A 793 -23.48 29.72 23.51
N PRO A 794 -22.73 30.13 24.56
CA PRO A 794 -22.97 31.39 25.27
C PRO A 794 -22.30 32.62 24.63
N HIS A 795 -21.27 32.41 23.81
CA HIS A 795 -20.52 33.45 23.11
C HIS A 795 -19.81 32.85 21.88
N PHE A 796 -19.37 33.72 20.96
CA PHE A 796 -18.48 33.37 19.85
C PHE A 796 -17.25 34.29 19.87
N PRO A 797 -16.04 33.79 19.56
CA PRO A 797 -15.69 32.38 19.33
C PRO A 797 -15.88 31.51 20.58
N PHE A 798 -16.04 30.20 20.39
CA PHE A 798 -16.08 29.19 21.44
C PHE A 798 -15.06 28.08 21.14
N ASP A 799 -14.16 27.80 22.08
CA ASP A 799 -13.10 26.78 21.94
C ASP A 799 -13.57 25.41 22.48
N THR A 800 -13.44 24.37 21.67
CA THR A 800 -13.80 22.98 22.01
C THR A 800 -12.65 22.18 22.62
N GLY A 801 -11.41 22.63 22.45
CA GLY A 801 -10.19 21.89 22.78
C GLY A 801 -9.80 20.77 21.80
N VAL A 802 -10.46 20.63 20.64
CA VAL A 802 -10.17 19.58 19.64
C VAL A 802 -9.73 20.21 18.32
N ASP A 803 -8.45 20.09 17.95
CA ASP A 803 -7.88 20.83 16.81
C ASP A 803 -8.49 20.45 15.44
N SER A 804 -8.73 19.15 15.22
CA SER A 804 -9.23 18.56 13.98
C SER A 804 -9.70 17.12 14.23
N VAL A 805 -10.58 16.58 13.37
CA VAL A 805 -11.00 15.16 13.39
C VAL A 805 -11.04 14.61 11.97
N GLY A 806 -10.37 13.49 11.72
CA GLY A 806 -10.28 12.87 10.39
C GLY A 806 -11.60 12.18 9.96
N PRO A 807 -11.86 12.03 8.65
CA PRO A 807 -12.94 11.20 8.16
C PRO A 807 -12.72 9.70 8.49
N PRO A 808 -13.80 8.93 8.72
CA PRO A 808 -15.19 9.34 8.63
C PRO A 808 -15.69 10.07 9.89
N TYR A 809 -16.53 11.08 9.70
CA TYR A 809 -17.23 11.77 10.80
C TYR A 809 -18.61 12.30 10.38
N SER A 810 -19.40 12.70 11.38
CA SER A 810 -20.58 13.55 11.17
C SER A 810 -20.58 14.74 12.13
N LEU A 811 -20.83 15.93 11.58
CA LEU A 811 -20.97 17.20 12.31
C LEU A 811 -22.39 17.74 12.07
N SER A 812 -23.23 17.68 13.10
CA SER A 812 -24.60 18.22 13.05
C SER A 812 -24.72 19.48 13.89
N PHE A 813 -25.43 20.50 13.39
CA PHE A 813 -25.69 21.75 14.12
C PHE A 813 -26.94 22.47 13.57
N SER A 814 -27.58 23.27 14.42
CA SER A 814 -28.57 24.27 14.01
C SER A 814 -27.88 25.62 13.90
N VAL A 815 -28.11 26.38 12.82
CA VAL A 815 -27.57 27.73 12.63
C VAL A 815 -28.66 28.72 12.24
N ARG A 816 -28.53 29.96 12.72
CA ARG A 816 -29.31 31.12 12.28
C ARG A 816 -28.36 32.30 12.09
N PRO A 817 -27.81 32.51 10.88
CA PRO A 817 -26.93 33.64 10.61
C PRO A 817 -27.72 34.95 10.49
N THR A 818 -27.04 36.09 10.56
CA THR A 818 -27.60 37.37 10.08
C THR A 818 -27.42 37.50 8.57
N GLU A 819 -28.09 38.48 7.96
CA GLU A 819 -27.85 38.89 6.57
C GLU A 819 -26.37 39.22 6.30
N ALA A 820 -25.67 39.84 7.26
CA ALA A 820 -24.27 40.20 7.11
C ALA A 820 -23.33 38.97 7.12
N ASP A 821 -23.68 37.92 7.88
CA ASP A 821 -22.85 36.71 7.99
C ASP A 821 -22.83 35.89 6.67
N VAL A 822 -23.91 35.95 5.88
CA VAL A 822 -24.06 35.21 4.61
C VAL A 822 -23.68 36.03 3.37
N GLN A 823 -23.61 37.37 3.47
CA GLN A 823 -23.37 38.25 2.33
C GLN A 823 -21.94 38.16 1.79
N THR A 824 -21.83 37.81 0.50
CA THR A 824 -20.56 37.75 -0.23
C THR A 824 -19.98 39.15 -0.48
N THR A 825 -18.88 39.49 0.18
CA THR A 825 -18.02 40.64 -0.16
C THR A 825 -16.61 40.15 -0.53
N GLY A 826 -16.55 39.26 -1.54
CA GLY A 826 -15.38 38.47 -1.89
C GLY A 826 -15.23 37.22 -1.02
N ASN A 827 -14.37 36.28 -1.44
CA ASN A 827 -14.17 34.99 -0.76
C ASN A 827 -13.63 35.14 0.67
N THR A 828 -12.94 36.24 0.97
CA THR A 828 -12.18 36.48 2.20
C THR A 828 -12.98 37.11 3.35
N SER A 829 -14.27 37.41 3.16
CA SER A 829 -15.04 38.29 4.05
C SER A 829 -16.23 37.62 4.76
N ALA A 830 -16.47 36.33 4.51
CA ALA A 830 -17.58 35.58 5.09
C ALA A 830 -17.31 35.16 6.54
N ALA A 831 -18.34 35.17 7.39
CA ALA A 831 -18.19 34.75 8.79
C ALA A 831 -17.93 33.23 8.90
N ARG A 832 -17.01 32.84 9.79
CA ARG A 832 -16.69 31.42 10.05
C ARG A 832 -17.71 30.84 11.02
N LEU A 833 -18.36 29.75 10.61
CA LEU A 833 -19.20 28.94 11.51
C LEU A 833 -18.34 28.00 12.35
N PHE A 834 -17.31 27.43 11.74
CA PHE A 834 -16.36 26.51 12.38
C PHE A 834 -14.97 26.69 11.77
N TRP A 835 -13.90 26.47 12.55
CA TRP A 835 -12.54 26.35 12.03
C TRP A 835 -11.65 25.47 12.92
N GLY A 836 -10.65 24.83 12.32
CA GLY A 836 -9.71 23.92 12.97
C GLY A 836 -8.32 23.98 12.33
N LYS A 837 -7.49 22.96 12.56
CA LYS A 837 -6.13 22.88 12.00
C LYS A 837 -6.11 22.78 10.47
N ASP A 838 -6.96 21.93 9.91
CA ASP A 838 -6.87 21.54 8.49
C ASP A 838 -7.99 22.14 7.63
N SER A 839 -9.00 22.78 8.22
CA SER A 839 -10.18 23.27 7.49
C SER A 839 -10.95 24.38 8.22
N GLU A 840 -11.68 25.16 7.45
CA GLU A 840 -12.69 26.13 7.91
C GLU A 840 -14.04 25.88 7.22
N LEU A 841 -15.15 26.20 7.90
CA LEU A 841 -16.50 26.20 7.33
C LEU A 841 -17.12 27.58 7.48
N LEU A 842 -17.40 28.23 6.35
CA LEU A 842 -17.92 29.59 6.23
C LEU A 842 -19.45 29.59 6.09
N ALA A 843 -20.11 30.64 6.56
CA ALA A 843 -21.56 30.77 6.45
C ALA A 843 -22.03 31.01 5.00
N SER A 844 -21.23 31.72 4.20
CA SER A 844 -21.54 31.99 2.79
C SER A 844 -21.40 30.73 1.93
N LEU A 845 -22.48 30.36 1.21
CA LEU A 845 -22.61 29.12 0.41
C LEU A 845 -22.20 27.82 1.14
N LEU A 846 -22.24 27.84 2.49
CA LEU A 846 -21.71 26.78 3.37
C LEU A 846 -20.29 26.34 2.98
N THR A 847 -19.45 27.28 2.54
CA THR A 847 -18.15 27.03 1.88
C THR A 847 -17.13 26.43 2.82
N PHE A 848 -16.49 25.32 2.42
CA PHE A 848 -15.26 24.86 3.06
C PHE A 848 -14.05 25.66 2.59
N SER A 849 -13.03 25.82 3.43
CA SER A 849 -11.70 26.29 3.02
C SER A 849 -10.61 25.40 3.59
N CYS A 850 -9.55 25.17 2.82
CA CYS A 850 -8.36 24.38 3.16
C CYS A 850 -7.16 24.98 2.42
N ASN A 851 -6.00 25.13 3.06
CA ASN A 851 -4.77 25.72 2.51
C ASN A 851 -4.90 27.10 1.82
N GLY A 852 -6.01 27.83 2.01
CA GLY A 852 -6.31 29.10 1.34
C GLY A 852 -7.24 28.97 0.13
N GLU A 853 -7.53 27.75 -0.31
CA GLU A 853 -8.53 27.44 -1.35
C GLU A 853 -9.96 27.42 -0.79
N TYR A 854 -10.96 27.57 -1.68
CA TYR A 854 -12.37 27.74 -1.30
C TYR A 854 -13.31 26.81 -2.08
N TYR A 855 -14.09 26.01 -1.35
CA TYR A 855 -14.93 24.93 -1.85
C TYR A 855 -16.40 25.17 -1.48
N PRO A 856 -17.16 25.93 -2.28
CA PRO A 856 -18.58 26.19 -2.03
C PRO A 856 -19.42 24.91 -2.18
N LEU A 857 -20.54 24.81 -1.46
CA LEU A 857 -21.42 23.65 -1.55
C LEU A 857 -22.08 23.56 -2.94
N SER A 858 -22.08 22.37 -3.56
CA SER A 858 -22.55 22.20 -4.94
C SER A 858 -24.04 22.53 -5.09
N GLY A 859 -24.43 23.02 -6.27
CA GLY A 859 -25.76 23.60 -6.49
C GLY A 859 -26.00 24.97 -5.85
N LYS A 860 -25.00 25.56 -5.17
CA LYS A 860 -25.06 26.89 -4.51
C LYS A 860 -26.15 26.99 -3.44
N ALA A 861 -26.39 25.90 -2.70
CA ALA A 861 -27.33 25.91 -1.59
C ALA A 861 -26.78 26.81 -0.44
N ALA A 862 -27.49 27.91 -0.18
CA ALA A 862 -27.12 28.91 0.81
C ALA A 862 -27.92 28.79 2.11
N LEU A 863 -27.32 29.27 3.20
CA LEU A 863 -28.02 29.65 4.43
C LEU A 863 -28.77 30.98 4.20
N GLU A 864 -29.88 31.17 4.89
CA GLU A 864 -30.71 32.38 4.79
C GLU A 864 -30.58 33.25 6.05
N GLY A 865 -30.50 34.56 5.88
CA GLY A 865 -30.44 35.52 6.99
C GLY A 865 -31.68 35.45 7.88
N GLY A 866 -31.46 35.42 9.19
CA GLY A 866 -32.51 35.47 10.21
C GLY A 866 -33.35 34.20 10.40
N LYS A 867 -33.18 33.17 9.57
CA LYS A 867 -33.92 31.88 9.63
C LYS A 867 -33.09 30.76 10.25
N TRP A 868 -33.75 29.79 10.85
CA TRP A 868 -33.05 28.57 11.29
C TRP A 868 -32.84 27.59 10.13
N THR A 869 -31.67 26.96 10.11
CA THR A 869 -31.36 25.80 9.26
C THR A 869 -30.66 24.75 10.09
N ASP A 870 -31.16 23.52 10.06
CA ASP A 870 -30.43 22.37 10.60
C ASP A 870 -29.52 21.79 9.52
N VAL A 871 -28.23 21.63 9.85
CA VAL A 871 -27.18 21.16 8.95
C VAL A 871 -26.58 19.87 9.52
N VAL A 872 -26.35 18.88 8.66
CA VAL A 872 -25.58 17.67 8.97
C VAL A 872 -24.52 17.48 7.89
N VAL A 873 -23.28 17.84 8.20
CA VAL A 873 -22.11 17.50 7.38
C VAL A 873 -21.71 16.05 7.66
N ARG A 874 -21.37 15.30 6.61
CA ARG A 874 -20.76 13.96 6.69
C ARG A 874 -19.59 13.90 5.71
N ALA A 875 -18.44 13.43 6.19
CA ALA A 875 -17.28 13.17 5.36
C ALA A 875 -16.88 11.69 5.44
N THR A 876 -16.42 11.16 4.31
CA THR A 876 -15.59 9.95 4.20
C THR A 876 -14.21 10.35 3.68
N LYS A 877 -13.30 9.42 3.39
CA LYS A 877 -11.98 9.78 2.82
C LYS A 877 -12.08 10.28 1.37
N GLU A 878 -13.21 10.02 0.70
CA GLU A 878 -13.42 10.19 -0.74
C GLU A 878 -14.39 11.33 -1.08
N TYR A 879 -15.23 11.78 -0.13
CA TYR A 879 -16.14 12.92 -0.33
C TYR A 879 -16.66 13.53 0.99
N THR A 880 -17.09 14.78 0.91
CA THR A 880 -17.88 15.47 1.93
C THR A 880 -19.25 15.83 1.38
N SER A 881 -20.27 15.74 2.22
CA SER A 881 -21.66 16.09 1.90
C SER A 881 -22.28 16.93 3.03
N ALA A 882 -23.23 17.80 2.68
CA ALA A 882 -24.05 18.52 3.65
C ALA A 882 -25.53 18.27 3.39
N THR A 883 -26.24 17.73 4.39
CA THR A 883 -27.70 17.70 4.43
C THR A 883 -28.21 18.96 5.11
N MET A 884 -29.11 19.72 4.49
CA MET A 884 -29.71 20.95 5.01
C MET A 884 -31.23 20.81 5.14
N SER A 885 -31.78 21.15 6.31
CA SER A 885 -33.22 21.31 6.53
C SER A 885 -33.51 22.80 6.80
N ARG A 886 -33.99 23.50 5.77
CA ARG A 886 -34.24 24.95 5.82
C ARG A 886 -35.67 25.27 6.26
N GLU A 887 -35.82 26.29 7.10
CA GLU A 887 -37.14 26.78 7.52
C GLU A 887 -38.02 27.15 6.30
N GLY A 888 -39.21 26.55 6.21
CA GLY A 888 -40.15 26.75 5.10
C GLY A 888 -39.92 25.91 3.83
N HIS A 889 -38.84 25.11 3.76
CA HIS A 889 -38.55 24.26 2.60
C HIS A 889 -39.17 22.85 2.71
N ARG A 890 -39.27 22.12 1.59
CA ARG A 890 -39.91 20.79 1.52
C ARG A 890 -38.98 19.64 1.94
N GLY A 891 -38.55 19.66 3.20
CA GLY A 891 -37.74 18.59 3.81
C GLY A 891 -36.23 18.76 3.60
N PRO A 892 -35.44 17.74 3.99
CA PRO A 892 -33.99 17.80 3.92
C PRO A 892 -33.46 17.62 2.48
N GLU A 893 -32.60 18.52 2.05
CA GLU A 893 -31.88 18.47 0.78
C GLU A 893 -30.41 18.11 1.05
N THR A 894 -29.75 17.36 0.19
CA THR A 894 -28.33 16.96 0.39
C THR A 894 -27.51 17.28 -0.86
N TYR A 895 -26.36 17.91 -0.64
CA TYR A 895 -25.43 18.36 -1.66
C TYR A 895 -24.02 17.84 -1.35
N LEU A 896 -23.16 17.77 -2.36
CA LEU A 896 -21.75 17.38 -2.22
C LEU A 896 -20.87 18.62 -2.19
N TYR A 897 -19.67 18.50 -1.62
CA TYR A 897 -18.59 19.42 -1.90
C TYR A 897 -17.79 18.89 -3.08
N GLN A 898 -17.67 19.74 -4.10
CA GLN A 898 -17.03 19.40 -5.38
C GLN A 898 -16.17 20.59 -5.82
N THR A 899 -15.13 20.31 -6.60
CA THR A 899 -14.34 21.33 -7.30
C THR A 899 -14.29 21.00 -8.79
N SER A 900 -14.23 22.04 -9.63
CA SER A 900 -14.03 21.91 -11.07
C SER A 900 -12.53 21.80 -11.34
N VAL A 901 -12.04 20.62 -11.70
CA VAL A 901 -10.68 20.45 -12.24
C VAL A 901 -10.70 20.69 -13.75
N ASN A 902 -9.66 21.35 -14.25
CA ASN A 902 -9.51 21.68 -15.67
C ASN A 902 -8.65 20.61 -16.37
N ILE A 903 -9.25 19.88 -17.30
CA ILE A 903 -8.56 18.91 -18.14
C ILE A 903 -7.89 19.70 -19.26
N TRP A 904 -6.70 20.21 -18.95
CA TRP A 904 -5.73 20.74 -19.92
C TRP A 904 -6.25 21.88 -20.82
N GLY A 905 -7.36 22.53 -20.44
CA GLY A 905 -8.04 23.57 -21.21
C GLY A 905 -9.13 23.07 -22.18
N ASP A 906 -9.27 21.76 -22.38
CA ASP A 906 -10.26 21.17 -23.28
C ASP A 906 -11.63 20.97 -22.62
N TYR A 907 -11.68 20.55 -21.34
CA TYR A 907 -12.95 20.41 -20.60
C TYR A 907 -12.81 20.52 -19.07
N LEU A 908 -13.93 20.81 -18.39
CA LEU A 908 -14.02 20.86 -16.93
C LEU A 908 -14.70 19.58 -16.40
N THR A 909 -14.15 19.00 -15.32
CA THR A 909 -14.73 17.86 -14.61
C THR A 909 -14.94 18.18 -13.14
N GLU A 910 -16.10 17.81 -12.60
CA GLU A 910 -16.42 17.97 -11.17
C GLU A 910 -15.92 16.75 -10.37
N VAL A 911 -15.00 16.98 -9.43
CA VAL A 911 -14.49 15.94 -8.51
C VAL A 911 -14.92 16.22 -7.07
N ASN A 912 -15.17 15.17 -6.29
CA ASN A 912 -15.59 15.30 -4.89
C ASN A 912 -14.43 15.71 -3.98
N MET A 913 -14.73 16.44 -2.90
CA MET A 913 -13.73 16.89 -1.92
C MET A 913 -13.99 16.34 -0.51
N SER A 914 -13.02 15.66 0.08
CA SER A 914 -12.98 15.31 1.50
C SER A 914 -12.33 16.41 2.35
N PHE A 915 -12.90 16.70 3.52
CA PHE A 915 -12.31 17.61 4.51
C PHE A 915 -12.35 16.98 5.90
N ALA A 916 -11.28 17.15 6.69
CA ALA A 916 -11.34 16.91 8.13
C ALA A 916 -12.28 17.91 8.83
N ALA A 917 -12.80 17.53 10.00
CA ALA A 917 -13.80 18.31 10.72
C ALA A 917 -13.19 19.61 11.28
N PRO A 918 -13.71 20.79 10.88
CA PRO A 918 -13.32 22.07 11.46
C PRO A 918 -13.88 22.12 12.88
N SER A 919 -13.05 21.80 13.86
CA SER A 919 -13.54 21.38 15.17
C SER A 919 -13.01 22.19 16.34
N ARG A 920 -11.98 23.02 16.15
CA ARG A 920 -11.33 23.73 17.26
C ARG A 920 -12.18 24.86 17.80
N ILE A 921 -12.64 25.74 16.91
CA ILE A 921 -13.39 26.95 17.25
C ILE A 921 -14.74 26.93 16.55
N ILE A 922 -15.80 27.26 17.30
CA ILE A 922 -17.15 27.49 16.78
C ILE A 922 -17.41 29.00 16.80
N GLY A 923 -17.79 29.55 15.64
CA GLY A 923 -18.00 30.98 15.40
C GLY A 923 -16.69 31.80 15.29
N SER A 924 -16.71 32.87 14.49
CA SER A 924 -15.66 33.90 14.46
C SER A 924 -15.99 35.11 15.33
N VAL A 925 -14.97 35.87 15.71
CA VAL A 925 -15.15 37.25 16.21
C VAL A 925 -15.86 38.06 15.12
N GLY A 926 -17.09 38.49 15.38
CA GLY A 926 -17.92 39.20 14.40
C GLY A 926 -19.04 38.38 13.76
N PHE A 927 -19.16 37.07 14.02
CA PHE A 927 -20.37 36.31 13.63
C PHE A 927 -21.57 36.83 14.43
N GLY A 928 -22.59 37.34 13.74
CA GLY A 928 -23.75 38.02 14.34
C GLY A 928 -24.92 37.12 14.71
N GLY A 929 -24.91 35.87 14.26
CA GLY A 929 -26.01 34.91 14.39
C GLY A 929 -26.00 34.04 15.66
N ASP A 930 -26.87 33.02 15.66
CA ASP A 930 -26.88 31.93 16.65
C ASP A 930 -26.35 30.61 16.04
N ILE A 931 -25.67 29.81 16.85
CA ILE A 931 -25.36 28.39 16.59
C ILE A 931 -25.80 27.57 17.82
N ALA A 932 -26.45 26.43 17.58
CA ALA A 932 -27.00 25.53 18.60
C ALA A 932 -26.93 24.05 18.15
N ASN A 933 -27.27 23.14 19.06
CA ASN A 933 -27.39 21.69 18.84
C ASN A 933 -26.16 21.03 18.18
N VAL A 934 -24.96 21.56 18.46
CA VAL A 934 -23.72 21.12 17.83
C VAL A 934 -23.31 19.76 18.38
N VAL A 935 -23.11 18.77 17.50
CA VAL A 935 -22.57 17.45 17.86
C VAL A 935 -21.58 17.00 16.80
N LEU A 936 -20.39 16.60 17.23
CA LEU A 936 -19.38 15.96 16.38
C LEU A 936 -19.21 14.50 16.81
N ARG A 937 -19.26 13.57 15.84
CA ARG A 937 -19.12 12.12 16.06
C ARG A 937 -18.13 11.51 15.09
N ILE A 938 -17.37 10.53 15.57
CA ILE A 938 -16.68 9.55 14.70
C ILE A 938 -17.75 8.81 13.88
N GLY A 939 -17.48 8.60 12.59
CA GLY A 939 -18.38 7.93 11.63
C GLY A 939 -18.42 6.42 11.76
#